data_AF-A0A1Y3T8P1-F1
#
_entry.id   AF-A0A1Y3T8P1-F1
#
_cell.length_a   1.000
_cell.length_b   1.000
_cell.length_c   1.000
_cell.angle_alpha   90.00
_cell.angle_beta   90.00
_cell.angle_gamma   90.00
#
_symmetry.space_group_name_H-M   'P 1'
#
loop_
_entity.id
_entity.type
_entity.pdbx_description
1 polymer ?
#
loop_
_entity_poly.entity_id
_entity_poly.type
_entity_poly.pdbx_seq_one_letter_code
_entity_poly.pdbx_strand_id
1 'polypeptide(L)'
;MNSTNHSDLTLPAGQALLDYMEEGLSRGQSTSELREIVPDELEGLLIQPKIDAGLIDETDGIEGAALYPVGIGPFGITCDDNYHQEAMNAAYSAYPMMEYYDYTQDKSYLEGGLYDLLKACGAYYEAWLTKEDTEDGDYEYALYAAYNEGSFSKNPAVELATVKNLFSHLIEYSEILGRDEAKRDQWNEILAHLPEQPTAMASGGESLALAELETPKENGQWVADVSQWKPMASPIPGDGNAIPLDAVLPGNVYNHYSSPEDLELVTNTIQTFVDNGNPWGQINNFPRIFPEAVEAGYDINTIVNAFVGQLNGKLQKNLTIEDNNHGFEKAGSIETVNQMMLNSECGMIDIFPNWLSDKDAEYAGFAAKGGFTVSAGYDGTEQAVSHVEITSTLGNECKLVSPWGGSVTVTDESGSEVETTEGKIPYYEQYDADGETEYSDEGVLMLENKTPDSDPYDEEANKALSDAIDAAKAVYETEDASFSEMKAQTVALQAALDAFDIAYGQWERPLGDPVMSGENPHMGTFDGYDVIAWEKGTGRMEYPSGSIADVLEIPSGTVVSNLAIDVSYYYDQVAGNSWWHFNTYDENGESAPGVSNGKPHDDGFGDFPGDYKMVSLALHSLSFTAPDKAALKEAIDLGGRYDLDKYVEDGKAEFTEALEKAKEVYENGNALQEEVTSAWQDLVDAISELRLKADKTNLEELLKAVEGLDLSIYTDESVAVYRTALAAAQAVMDDESLSIYEQKTVDDAVAELQAAKDGLTEKSGSGSGDEGDGDETGGDHTGDTGDGSEGTGGQQGSGADAPKTGDEAAPFGLMAAAVLAAGAAAWTGVYRRKCR
;
A
#
# COMPACT_ATOMS: atom_id res chain seq x y z
N MET A 1 10.08 -7.87 -3.74
CA MET A 1 9.43 -8.66 -2.66
C MET A 1 8.21 -9.37 -3.20
N ASN A 2 7.31 -8.65 -3.87
CA ASN A 2 6.11 -9.22 -4.46
C ASN A 2 6.44 -10.31 -5.51
N SER A 3 7.30 -10.01 -6.49
CA SER A 3 7.78 -10.96 -7.53
C SER A 3 8.31 -12.30 -6.99
N THR A 4 8.88 -12.30 -5.78
CA THR A 4 9.39 -13.50 -5.10
C THR A 4 8.34 -14.24 -4.26
N ASN A 5 7.07 -13.89 -4.39
CA ASN A 5 5.95 -14.44 -3.61
C ASN A 5 6.12 -14.24 -2.09
N HIS A 6 6.56 -13.02 -1.74
CA HIS A 6 6.75 -12.54 -0.37
C HIS A 6 6.09 -11.16 -0.18
N SER A 7 4.90 -10.99 -0.73
CA SER A 7 4.17 -9.72 -0.68
C SER A 7 3.82 -9.28 0.75
N ASP A 8 3.71 -10.23 1.69
CA ASP A 8 3.54 -9.98 3.12
C ASP A 8 4.66 -9.10 3.71
N LEU A 9 5.88 -9.15 3.15
CA LEU A 9 7.00 -8.31 3.57
C LEU A 9 6.86 -6.84 3.15
N THR A 10 5.91 -6.52 2.27
CA THR A 10 5.60 -5.15 1.84
C THR A 10 4.66 -4.43 2.83
N LEU A 11 3.85 -5.18 3.58
CA LEU A 11 2.84 -4.64 4.50
C LEU A 11 3.39 -3.64 5.53
N PRO A 12 4.57 -3.85 6.17
CA PRO A 12 5.09 -2.88 7.13
C PRO A 12 5.44 -1.52 6.51
N ALA A 13 5.85 -1.50 5.23
CA ALA A 13 6.12 -0.24 4.53
C ALA A 13 4.81 0.50 4.25
N GLY A 14 3.76 -0.21 3.82
CA GLY A 14 2.41 0.34 3.68
C GLY A 14 1.86 0.88 4.99
N GLN A 15 2.04 0.15 6.10
CA GLN A 15 1.57 0.60 7.42
C GLN A 15 2.24 1.90 7.85
N ALA A 16 3.55 2.08 7.63
CA ALA A 16 4.23 3.33 7.98
C ALA A 16 3.65 4.54 7.21
N LEU A 17 3.22 4.33 5.96
CA LEU A 17 2.56 5.36 5.16
C LEU A 17 1.17 5.68 5.69
N LEU A 18 0.40 4.66 6.09
CA LEU A 18 -0.93 4.83 6.67
C LEU A 18 -0.88 5.46 8.06
N ASP A 19 0.07 5.08 8.90
CA ASP A 19 0.29 5.67 10.24
C ASP A 19 0.59 7.18 10.14
N TYR A 20 1.27 7.62 9.08
CA TYR A 20 1.59 9.03 8.85
C TYR A 20 0.42 9.82 8.24
N MET A 21 -0.67 9.16 7.84
CA MET A 21 -1.74 9.78 7.06
C MET A 21 -2.42 10.95 7.78
N GLU A 22 -2.63 10.88 9.10
CA GLU A 22 -3.22 11.98 9.86
C GLU A 22 -2.35 13.25 9.79
N GLU A 23 -1.05 13.10 10.02
CA GLU A 23 -0.08 14.20 9.92
C GLU A 23 0.05 14.69 8.47
N GLY A 24 0.07 13.77 7.51
CA GLY A 24 0.09 14.11 6.09
C GLY A 24 -1.12 14.92 5.65
N LEU A 25 -2.33 14.58 6.13
CA LEU A 25 -3.56 15.33 5.89
C LEU A 25 -3.51 16.73 6.53
N SER A 26 -3.02 16.81 7.77
CA SER A 26 -2.81 18.09 8.47
C SER A 26 -1.89 19.01 7.66
N ARG A 27 -0.81 18.46 7.10
CA ARG A 27 0.15 19.21 6.27
C ARG A 27 -0.42 19.65 4.93
N GLY A 28 -1.14 18.76 4.23
CA GLY A 28 -1.80 19.13 2.98
C GLY A 28 -2.89 20.21 3.16
N GLN A 29 -3.50 20.24 4.34
CA GLN A 29 -4.48 21.24 4.79
C GLN A 29 -3.83 22.45 5.49
N SER A 30 -2.61 22.80 5.09
CA SER A 30 -1.90 23.93 5.63
C SER A 30 -1.20 24.71 4.51
N THR A 31 -1.67 25.93 4.26
CA THR A 31 -1.09 26.78 3.22
C THR A 31 0.33 27.21 3.57
N SER A 32 0.73 27.18 4.85
CA SER A 32 2.13 27.38 5.22
C SER A 32 3.00 26.20 4.79
N GLU A 33 2.55 24.95 4.92
CA GLU A 33 3.30 23.77 4.47
C GLU A 33 3.41 23.73 2.94
N LEU A 34 2.32 24.05 2.22
CA LEU A 34 2.34 24.17 0.76
C LEU A 34 3.35 25.21 0.25
N ARG A 35 3.58 26.28 1.02
CA ARG A 35 4.61 27.28 0.70
C ARG A 35 6.02 26.73 0.88
N GLU A 36 6.26 25.75 1.74
CA GLU A 36 7.60 25.18 1.94
C GLU A 36 8.09 24.34 0.76
N ILE A 37 7.17 23.87 -0.08
CA ILE A 37 7.48 23.15 -1.33
C ILE A 37 7.91 24.14 -2.44
N VAL A 38 7.54 25.42 -2.32
CA VAL A 38 7.76 26.41 -3.37
C VAL A 38 8.84 27.39 -2.94
N PRO A 39 9.85 27.68 -3.77
CA PRO A 39 10.79 28.76 -3.46
C PRO A 39 10.06 30.10 -3.25
N ASP A 40 10.47 30.88 -2.25
CA ASP A 40 9.86 32.18 -1.92
C ASP A 40 9.65 33.09 -3.14
N GLU A 41 10.60 33.07 -4.09
CA GLU A 41 10.50 33.90 -5.30
C GLU A 41 9.38 33.46 -6.27
N LEU A 42 8.93 32.21 -6.17
CA LEU A 42 7.94 31.59 -7.05
C LEU A 42 6.54 31.49 -6.39
N GLU A 43 6.36 31.85 -5.12
CA GLU A 43 5.06 31.78 -4.42
C GLU A 43 3.95 32.52 -5.20
N GLY A 44 4.25 33.73 -5.67
CA GLY A 44 3.29 34.55 -6.42
C GLY A 44 2.93 34.00 -7.80
N LEU A 45 3.74 33.07 -8.32
CA LEU A 45 3.49 32.36 -9.57
C LEU A 45 2.66 31.09 -9.33
N LEU A 46 2.90 30.38 -8.23
CA LEU A 46 2.39 29.02 -8.05
C LEU A 46 1.26 28.90 -7.02
N ILE A 47 1.35 29.61 -5.90
CA ILE A 47 0.39 29.51 -4.79
C ILE A 47 -0.71 30.56 -4.93
N GLN A 48 -0.34 31.83 -5.10
CA GLN A 48 -1.33 32.92 -5.10
C GLN A 48 -2.43 32.75 -6.17
N PRO A 49 -2.11 32.35 -7.42
CA PRO A 49 -3.16 32.13 -8.43
C PRO A 49 -4.15 31.02 -8.05
N LYS A 50 -3.70 30.00 -7.31
CA LYS A 50 -4.53 28.89 -6.85
C LYS A 50 -5.45 29.31 -5.70
N ILE A 51 -4.97 30.17 -4.81
CA ILE A 51 -5.80 30.82 -3.78
C ILE A 51 -6.87 31.70 -4.45
N ASP A 52 -6.46 32.53 -5.41
CA ASP A 52 -7.39 33.42 -6.11
C ASP A 52 -8.46 32.64 -6.89
N ALA A 53 -8.13 31.44 -7.37
CA ALA A 53 -9.05 30.52 -8.05
C ALA A 53 -9.91 29.69 -7.09
N GLY A 54 -9.65 29.72 -5.78
CA GLY A 54 -10.34 28.92 -4.77
C GLY A 54 -9.98 27.43 -4.79
N LEU A 55 -8.81 27.07 -5.35
CA LEU A 55 -8.28 25.71 -5.34
C LEU A 55 -7.47 25.40 -4.07
N ILE A 56 -6.93 26.44 -3.44
CA ILE A 56 -6.19 26.40 -2.16
C ILE A 56 -6.86 27.42 -1.22
N ASP A 57 -7.19 27.03 0.01
CA ASP A 57 -7.62 27.98 1.03
C ASP A 57 -6.44 28.84 1.49
N GLU A 58 -6.66 30.09 1.91
CA GLU A 58 -5.55 30.97 2.31
C GLU A 58 -4.84 30.51 3.59
N THR A 59 -5.53 29.72 4.43
CA THR A 59 -5.03 29.17 5.69
C THR A 59 -5.04 27.64 5.69
N ASP A 60 -6.17 27.04 5.31
CA ASP A 60 -6.47 25.62 5.52
C ASP A 60 -6.03 24.73 4.34
N GLY A 61 -5.14 25.22 3.47
CA GLY A 61 -4.52 24.45 2.39
C GLY A 61 -5.52 23.82 1.41
N ILE A 62 -5.27 22.57 1.02
CA ILE A 62 -6.10 21.81 0.09
C ILE A 62 -6.92 20.79 0.88
N GLU A 63 -8.25 20.91 0.82
CA GLU A 63 -9.16 19.99 1.52
C GLU A 63 -8.91 18.53 1.10
N GLY A 64 -8.64 17.67 2.07
CA GLY A 64 -8.44 16.23 1.85
C GLY A 64 -7.11 15.87 1.17
N ALA A 65 -6.20 16.81 0.95
CA ALA A 65 -4.88 16.52 0.41
C ALA A 65 -3.94 15.97 1.48
N ALA A 66 -3.08 15.02 1.09
CA ALA A 66 -1.98 14.54 1.92
C ALA A 66 -0.64 15.05 1.37
N LEU A 67 0.23 15.52 2.27
CA LEU A 67 1.56 16.02 1.94
C LEU A 67 2.61 15.43 2.90
N TYR A 68 3.60 14.72 2.37
CA TYR A 68 4.59 13.99 3.17
C TYR A 68 5.97 14.63 3.03
N PRO A 69 6.73 14.81 4.13
CA PRO A 69 8.12 15.23 4.02
C PRO A 69 9.00 14.06 3.53
N VAL A 70 10.27 14.32 3.23
CA VAL A 70 11.19 13.34 2.64
C VAL A 70 11.43 12.13 3.54
N GLY A 71 11.42 12.31 4.86
CA GLY A 71 11.66 11.22 5.81
C GLY A 71 10.50 11.03 6.77
N ILE A 72 9.80 9.90 6.64
CA ILE A 72 8.82 9.42 7.62
C ILE A 72 9.32 8.13 8.29
N GLY A 73 8.70 7.74 9.40
CA GLY A 73 9.00 6.51 10.12
C GLY A 73 7.74 5.85 10.68
N PRO A 74 7.89 4.70 11.36
CA PRO A 74 6.75 3.99 11.95
C PRO A 74 6.06 4.83 13.02
N PHE A 75 4.77 4.57 13.26
CA PHE A 75 3.98 5.25 14.30
C PHE A 75 3.82 6.77 14.05
N GLY A 76 3.78 7.19 12.77
CA GLY A 76 3.51 8.56 12.38
C GLY A 76 4.65 9.56 12.66
N ILE A 77 5.88 9.08 12.86
CA ILE A 77 7.02 9.97 13.17
C ILE A 77 7.61 10.59 11.89
N THR A 78 8.06 11.83 12.02
CA THR A 78 8.88 12.50 11.00
C THR A 78 10.37 12.26 11.29
N CYS A 79 11.09 11.70 10.33
CA CYS A 79 12.53 11.40 10.40
C CYS A 79 13.37 12.49 9.71
N ASP A 80 12.86 13.06 8.62
CA ASP A 80 13.44 14.20 7.91
C ASP A 80 12.30 15.12 7.47
N ASP A 81 12.24 16.28 8.10
CA ASP A 81 11.15 17.26 7.99
C ASP A 81 11.42 18.30 6.91
N ASN A 82 11.94 17.87 5.75
CA ASN A 82 12.17 18.71 4.60
C ASN A 82 11.38 18.20 3.41
N TYR A 83 10.85 19.10 2.58
CA TYR A 83 10.25 18.75 1.29
C TYR A 83 11.24 18.77 0.13
N HIS A 84 12.36 19.51 0.28
CA HIS A 84 13.33 19.76 -0.81
C HIS A 84 12.72 20.31 -2.10
N GLN A 85 11.57 21.01 -2.00
CA GLN A 85 10.76 21.51 -3.12
C GLN A 85 10.15 20.39 -3.98
N GLU A 86 10.12 19.17 -3.46
CA GLU A 86 9.51 17.99 -4.07
C GLU A 86 8.09 17.82 -3.52
N ALA A 87 7.12 17.71 -4.42
CA ALA A 87 5.70 17.57 -4.08
C ALA A 87 5.23 16.10 -4.11
N MET A 88 6.05 15.22 -4.68
CA MET A 88 5.70 13.84 -4.99
C MET A 88 5.78 12.86 -3.82
N ASN A 89 6.41 13.21 -2.70
CA ASN A 89 6.81 12.26 -1.65
C ASN A 89 5.70 11.30 -1.21
N ALA A 90 4.48 11.79 -0.99
CA ALA A 90 3.33 10.96 -0.60
C ALA A 90 2.90 10.00 -1.71
N ALA A 91 2.80 10.50 -2.95
CA ALA A 91 2.38 9.70 -4.10
C ALA A 91 3.46 8.70 -4.55
N TYR A 92 4.72 9.12 -4.58
CA TYR A 92 5.88 8.30 -4.97
C TYR A 92 6.06 7.14 -4.00
N SER A 93 5.91 7.40 -2.70
CA SER A 93 6.05 6.37 -1.66
C SER A 93 4.89 5.38 -1.60
N ALA A 94 3.74 5.66 -2.23
CA ALA A 94 2.62 4.73 -2.32
C ALA A 94 2.84 3.58 -3.33
N TYR A 95 3.83 3.67 -4.21
CA TYR A 95 4.17 2.63 -5.19
C TYR A 95 4.23 1.19 -4.63
N PRO A 96 5.00 0.89 -3.56
CA PRO A 96 5.02 -0.46 -3.00
C PRO A 96 3.63 -0.95 -2.54
N MET A 97 2.73 -0.05 -2.14
CA MET A 97 1.36 -0.42 -1.77
C MET A 97 0.51 -0.76 -3.00
N MET A 98 0.64 0.01 -4.08
CA MET A 98 0.00 -0.31 -5.38
C MET A 98 0.47 -1.68 -5.86
N GLU A 99 1.78 -1.90 -5.89
CA GLU A 99 2.38 -3.17 -6.27
C GLU A 99 1.93 -4.34 -5.37
N TYR A 100 1.75 -4.13 -4.06
CA TYR A 100 1.17 -5.16 -3.21
C TYR A 100 -0.23 -5.55 -3.71
N TYR A 101 -1.09 -4.58 -4.01
CA TYR A 101 -2.43 -4.85 -4.52
C TYR A 101 -2.37 -5.51 -5.91
N ASP A 102 -1.55 -5.03 -6.83
CA ASP A 102 -1.50 -5.56 -8.20
C ASP A 102 -1.08 -7.04 -8.23
N TYR A 103 -0.21 -7.46 -7.29
CA TYR A 103 0.17 -8.86 -7.14
C TYR A 103 -0.87 -9.71 -6.40
N THR A 104 -1.50 -9.17 -5.36
CA THR A 104 -2.33 -9.96 -4.43
C THR A 104 -3.82 -9.85 -4.67
N GLN A 105 -4.26 -8.78 -5.32
CA GLN A 105 -5.64 -8.28 -5.42
C GLN A 105 -6.41 -8.35 -4.10
N ASP A 106 -5.71 -8.09 -2.99
CA ASP A 106 -6.30 -8.05 -1.66
C ASP A 106 -7.20 -6.82 -1.52
N LYS A 107 -8.49 -7.01 -1.79
CA LYS A 107 -9.50 -5.95 -1.67
C LYS A 107 -9.58 -5.37 -0.26
N SER A 108 -9.30 -6.17 0.78
CA SER A 108 -9.32 -5.67 2.15
C SER A 108 -8.19 -4.69 2.43
N TYR A 109 -7.01 -4.92 1.83
CA TYR A 109 -5.91 -3.97 1.88
C TYR A 109 -6.20 -2.70 1.07
N LEU A 110 -6.83 -2.85 -0.10
CA LEU A 110 -7.24 -1.71 -0.92
C LEU A 110 -8.24 -0.80 -0.19
N GLU A 111 -9.27 -1.40 0.41
CA GLU A 111 -10.28 -0.71 1.24
C GLU A 111 -9.71 -0.21 2.57
N GLY A 112 -8.71 -0.91 3.11
CA GLY A 112 -8.14 -0.70 4.44
C GLY A 112 -7.17 0.49 4.56
N GLY A 113 -6.99 1.27 3.49
CA GLY A 113 -6.29 2.55 3.56
C GLY A 113 -5.56 2.95 2.28
N LEU A 114 -5.15 2.00 1.43
CA LEU A 114 -4.45 2.33 0.19
C LEU A 114 -5.27 3.29 -0.69
N TYR A 115 -6.53 2.95 -0.96
CA TYR A 115 -7.35 3.81 -1.82
C TYR A 115 -7.53 5.22 -1.25
N ASP A 116 -7.67 5.36 0.07
CA ASP A 116 -7.85 6.64 0.73
C ASP A 116 -6.56 7.48 0.73
N LEU A 117 -5.39 6.84 0.84
CA LEU A 117 -4.09 7.49 0.61
C LEU A 117 -3.97 8.01 -0.82
N LEU A 118 -4.24 7.17 -1.83
CA LEU A 118 -4.18 7.59 -3.24
C LEU A 118 -5.16 8.72 -3.52
N LYS A 119 -6.36 8.68 -2.95
CA LYS A 119 -7.36 9.73 -3.08
C LYS A 119 -6.85 11.06 -2.50
N ALA A 120 -6.17 11.04 -1.36
CA ALA A 120 -5.59 12.26 -0.78
C ALA A 120 -4.41 12.80 -1.60
N CYS A 121 -3.57 11.92 -2.15
CA CYS A 121 -2.55 12.31 -3.12
C CYS A 121 -3.19 12.93 -4.38
N GLY A 122 -4.29 12.33 -4.86
CA GLY A 122 -5.06 12.85 -6.00
C GLY A 122 -5.64 14.24 -5.73
N ALA A 123 -6.19 14.47 -4.54
CA ALA A 123 -6.73 15.76 -4.13
C ALA A 123 -5.66 16.88 -4.15
N TYR A 124 -4.43 16.57 -3.75
CA TYR A 124 -3.31 17.49 -3.91
C TYR A 124 -3.12 17.89 -5.37
N TYR A 125 -2.98 16.92 -6.28
CA TYR A 125 -2.71 17.20 -7.69
C TYR A 125 -3.88 17.84 -8.44
N GLU A 126 -5.13 17.55 -8.06
CA GLU A 126 -6.32 18.24 -8.59
C GLU A 126 -6.24 19.76 -8.38
N ALA A 127 -5.65 20.22 -7.26
CA ALA A 127 -5.44 21.64 -6.98
C ALA A 127 -4.06 22.13 -7.47
N TRP A 128 -3.04 21.28 -7.44
CA TRP A 128 -1.64 21.64 -7.72
C TRP A 128 -1.31 21.76 -9.21
N LEU A 129 -1.97 21.01 -10.08
CA LEU A 129 -1.76 21.13 -11.52
C LEU A 129 -2.26 22.47 -12.05
N THR A 130 -1.57 23.02 -13.06
CA THR A 130 -1.92 24.29 -13.70
C THR A 130 -2.34 24.04 -15.13
N LYS A 131 -3.54 24.49 -15.53
CA LYS A 131 -3.97 24.43 -16.93
C LYS A 131 -3.27 25.51 -17.75
N GLU A 132 -2.62 25.13 -18.83
CA GLU A 132 -1.93 26.01 -19.77
C GLU A 132 -2.49 25.83 -21.19
N ASP A 133 -2.85 26.93 -21.85
CA ASP A 133 -3.34 26.87 -23.23
C ASP A 133 -2.22 26.43 -24.19
N THR A 134 -2.51 25.48 -25.07
CA THR A 134 -1.58 25.03 -26.12
C THR A 134 -1.70 25.91 -27.37
N GLU A 135 -0.68 25.89 -28.26
CA GLU A 135 -0.67 26.74 -29.47
C GLU A 135 -1.83 26.48 -30.44
N ASP A 136 -2.38 25.27 -30.43
CA ASP A 136 -3.51 24.83 -31.25
C ASP A 136 -4.89 25.19 -30.65
N GLY A 137 -4.91 25.80 -29.47
CA GLY A 137 -6.12 26.27 -28.80
C GLY A 137 -6.82 25.20 -27.97
N ASP A 138 -6.12 24.13 -27.62
CA ASP A 138 -6.46 23.19 -26.55
C ASP A 138 -5.76 23.63 -25.24
N TYR A 139 -5.63 22.73 -24.26
CA TYR A 139 -4.83 22.95 -23.06
C TYR A 139 -4.06 21.69 -22.63
N GLU A 140 -2.98 21.89 -21.90
CA GLU A 140 -2.24 20.86 -21.17
C GLU A 140 -2.22 21.20 -19.68
N TYR A 141 -2.03 20.19 -18.84
CA TYR A 141 -1.64 20.42 -17.44
C TYR A 141 -0.13 20.60 -17.34
N ALA A 142 0.30 21.50 -16.48
CA ALA A 142 1.68 21.70 -16.08
C ALA A 142 1.83 21.46 -14.58
N LEU A 143 2.92 20.78 -14.21
CA LEU A 143 3.36 20.63 -12.83
C LEU A 143 4.66 21.42 -12.60
N TYR A 144 4.80 21.94 -11.39
CA TYR A 144 5.93 22.78 -10.99
C TYR A 144 6.49 22.25 -9.67
N ALA A 145 7.72 21.75 -9.71
CA ALA A 145 8.40 21.16 -8.58
C ALA A 145 9.90 20.94 -8.87
N ALA A 146 10.63 20.52 -7.86
CA ALA A 146 11.97 19.97 -8.00
C ALA A 146 11.94 18.56 -8.59
N TYR A 147 12.89 18.23 -9.47
CA TYR A 147 13.17 16.85 -9.88
C TYR A 147 14.16 16.15 -8.93
N ASN A 148 14.87 16.92 -8.11
CA ASN A 148 15.77 16.49 -7.03
C ASN A 148 16.16 17.69 -6.15
N GLU A 149 16.84 17.46 -5.03
CA GLU A 149 17.21 18.50 -4.08
C GLU A 149 18.02 19.63 -4.72
N GLY A 150 17.55 20.86 -4.53
CA GLY A 150 18.19 22.09 -5.02
C GLY A 150 17.86 22.46 -6.46
N SER A 151 16.96 21.72 -7.11
CA SER A 151 16.38 22.02 -8.42
C SER A 151 14.98 22.66 -8.31
N PHE A 152 14.49 23.25 -9.41
CA PHE A 152 13.08 23.62 -9.56
C PHE A 152 12.76 23.75 -11.05
N SER A 153 11.62 23.23 -11.49
CA SER A 153 11.37 23.01 -12.93
C SER A 153 9.88 22.95 -13.28
N LYS A 154 9.59 23.09 -14.58
CA LYS A 154 8.29 22.75 -15.18
C LYS A 154 8.37 21.31 -15.67
N ASN A 155 7.37 20.51 -15.33
CA ASN A 155 7.23 19.11 -15.73
C ASN A 155 8.47 18.25 -15.43
N PRO A 156 8.95 18.19 -14.15
CA PRO A 156 9.94 17.22 -13.73
C PRO A 156 9.48 15.78 -14.05
N ALA A 157 10.35 15.00 -14.68
CA ALA A 157 10.02 13.69 -15.24
C ALA A 157 9.58 12.67 -14.16
N VAL A 158 10.29 12.65 -13.02
CA VAL A 158 10.01 11.75 -11.90
C VAL A 158 8.62 11.98 -11.31
N GLU A 159 8.23 13.25 -11.13
CA GLU A 159 6.93 13.58 -10.58
C GLU A 159 5.83 13.40 -11.63
N LEU A 160 6.08 13.74 -12.89
CA LEU A 160 5.14 13.46 -13.98
C LEU A 160 4.84 11.96 -14.09
N ALA A 161 5.87 11.10 -13.98
CA ALA A 161 5.71 9.65 -13.96
C ALA A 161 4.85 9.20 -12.77
N THR A 162 5.13 9.76 -11.59
CA THR A 162 4.38 9.48 -10.35
C THR A 162 2.92 9.85 -10.47
N VAL A 163 2.62 11.02 -11.04
CA VAL A 163 1.24 11.51 -11.20
C VAL A 163 0.46 10.67 -12.21
N LYS A 164 1.10 10.26 -13.33
CA LYS A 164 0.48 9.34 -14.30
C LYS A 164 0.16 8.00 -13.64
N ASN A 165 1.09 7.46 -12.86
CA ASN A 165 0.89 6.21 -12.13
C ASN A 165 -0.23 6.33 -11.10
N LEU A 166 -0.25 7.42 -10.32
CA LEU A 166 -1.27 7.73 -9.32
C LEU A 166 -2.67 7.78 -9.92
N PHE A 167 -2.88 8.60 -10.96
CA PHE A 167 -4.23 8.77 -11.53
C PHE A 167 -4.74 7.50 -12.23
N SER A 168 -3.84 6.74 -12.87
CA SER A 168 -4.21 5.44 -13.48
C SER A 168 -4.76 4.48 -12.43
N HIS A 169 -4.03 4.29 -11.32
CA HIS A 169 -4.48 3.44 -10.21
C HIS A 169 -5.70 4.02 -9.47
N LEU A 170 -5.79 5.35 -9.31
CA LEU A 170 -6.94 5.97 -8.65
C LEU A 170 -8.24 5.71 -9.43
N ILE A 171 -8.20 5.76 -10.76
CA ILE A 171 -9.33 5.43 -11.64
C ILE A 171 -9.67 3.94 -11.53
N GLU A 172 -8.68 3.06 -11.71
CA GLU A 172 -8.89 1.61 -11.66
C GLU A 172 -9.47 1.16 -10.31
N TYR A 173 -8.84 1.57 -9.21
CA TYR A 173 -9.25 1.17 -7.87
C TYR A 173 -10.60 1.78 -7.49
N SER A 174 -10.90 2.99 -7.97
CA SER A 174 -12.24 3.58 -7.85
C SER A 174 -13.30 2.71 -8.50
N GLU A 175 -13.04 2.16 -9.70
CA GLU A 175 -13.94 1.24 -10.41
C GLU A 175 -14.12 -0.07 -9.67
N ILE A 176 -13.02 -0.69 -9.22
CA ILE A 176 -13.03 -1.93 -8.46
C ILE A 176 -13.87 -1.82 -7.18
N LEU A 177 -13.73 -0.70 -6.46
CA LEU A 177 -14.46 -0.45 -5.21
C LEU A 177 -15.88 0.11 -5.41
N GLY A 178 -16.23 0.55 -6.62
CA GLY A 178 -17.47 1.28 -6.86
C GLY A 178 -17.57 2.62 -6.11
N ARG A 179 -16.44 3.23 -5.75
CA ARG A 179 -16.35 4.52 -5.03
C ARG A 179 -16.04 5.65 -5.98
N ASP A 180 -16.43 6.88 -5.63
CA ASP A 180 -16.03 8.12 -6.34
C ASP A 180 -16.29 8.14 -7.86
N GLU A 181 -17.37 7.50 -8.33
CA GLU A 181 -17.77 7.49 -9.74
C GLU A 181 -17.84 8.90 -10.35
N ALA A 182 -18.32 9.89 -9.58
CA ALA A 182 -18.42 11.29 -10.02
C ALA A 182 -17.07 11.99 -10.25
N LYS A 183 -15.95 11.42 -9.78
CA LYS A 183 -14.60 11.97 -9.96
C LYS A 183 -13.85 11.37 -11.15
N ARG A 184 -14.24 10.17 -11.61
CA ARG A 184 -13.51 9.46 -12.68
C ARG A 184 -13.41 10.25 -13.97
N ASP A 185 -14.43 11.02 -14.35
CA ASP A 185 -14.36 11.88 -15.54
C ASP A 185 -13.27 12.95 -15.40
N GLN A 186 -13.15 13.58 -14.23
CA GLN A 186 -12.11 14.56 -13.94
C GLN A 186 -10.72 13.91 -13.94
N TRP A 187 -10.57 12.73 -13.34
CA TRP A 187 -9.29 12.03 -13.31
C TRP A 187 -8.84 11.57 -14.70
N ASN A 188 -9.78 11.06 -15.52
CA ASN A 188 -9.52 10.73 -16.92
C ASN A 188 -9.14 11.99 -17.73
N GLU A 189 -9.81 13.13 -17.49
CA GLU A 189 -9.44 14.41 -18.10
C GLU A 189 -8.00 14.80 -17.72
N ILE A 190 -7.66 14.74 -16.43
CA ILE A 190 -6.31 15.04 -15.94
C ILE A 190 -5.29 14.14 -16.65
N LEU A 191 -5.47 12.83 -16.59
CA LEU A 191 -4.53 11.87 -17.17
C LEU A 191 -4.35 12.08 -18.69
N ALA A 192 -5.42 12.40 -19.41
CA ALA A 192 -5.39 12.62 -20.86
C ALA A 192 -4.75 13.95 -21.29
N HIS A 193 -4.69 14.95 -20.41
CA HIS A 193 -4.06 16.26 -20.69
C HIS A 193 -2.75 16.47 -19.93
N LEU A 194 -2.23 15.44 -19.24
CA LEU A 194 -0.86 15.47 -18.74
C LEU A 194 0.14 15.38 -19.91
N PRO A 195 1.28 16.07 -19.84
CA PRO A 195 2.25 16.11 -20.92
C PRO A 195 2.95 14.75 -21.08
N GLU A 196 3.56 14.54 -22.23
CA GLU A 196 4.50 13.42 -22.42
C GLU A 196 5.73 13.57 -21.53
N GLN A 197 6.46 12.46 -21.30
CA GLN A 197 7.72 12.55 -20.56
C GLN A 197 8.69 13.49 -21.28
N PRO A 198 9.37 14.40 -20.56
CA PRO A 198 10.23 15.37 -21.20
C PRO A 198 11.46 14.68 -21.80
N THR A 199 11.87 15.13 -22.98
CA THR A 199 13.04 14.62 -23.69
C THR A 199 14.08 15.71 -23.93
N ALA A 200 15.33 15.29 -24.13
CA ALA A 200 16.40 16.16 -24.60
C ALA A 200 17.33 15.40 -25.55
N MET A 201 17.94 16.14 -26.48
CA MET A 201 18.91 15.57 -27.42
C MET A 201 20.24 15.28 -26.73
N ALA A 202 20.72 14.05 -26.88
CA ALA A 202 22.02 13.56 -26.41
C ALA A 202 22.93 13.11 -27.57
N SER A 203 24.15 12.67 -27.28
CA SER A 203 25.10 12.16 -28.28
C SER A 203 24.60 10.94 -29.04
N GLY A 204 23.76 10.11 -28.40
CA GLY A 204 23.21 8.87 -28.95
C GLY A 204 21.85 9.01 -29.63
N GLY A 205 21.16 10.13 -29.47
CA GLY A 205 19.78 10.30 -29.94
C GLY A 205 18.95 11.13 -28.98
N GLU A 206 17.64 11.05 -29.12
CA GLU A 206 16.71 11.57 -28.12
C GLU A 206 16.78 10.69 -26.86
N SER A 207 16.75 11.33 -25.69
CA SER A 207 16.84 10.72 -24.37
C SER A 207 15.78 11.34 -23.46
N LEU A 208 15.28 10.59 -22.49
CA LEU A 208 14.50 11.15 -21.39
C LEU A 208 15.34 12.21 -20.67
N ALA A 209 14.69 13.30 -20.26
CA ALA A 209 15.29 14.41 -19.55
C ALA A 209 14.75 14.50 -18.11
N LEU A 210 15.39 15.31 -17.28
CA LEU A 210 14.96 15.53 -15.89
C LEU A 210 13.68 16.35 -15.78
N ALA A 211 13.43 17.24 -16.74
CA ALA A 211 12.28 18.13 -16.77
C ALA A 211 12.06 18.70 -18.18
N GLU A 212 10.89 19.28 -18.44
CA GLU A 212 10.64 20.02 -19.67
C GLU A 212 11.45 21.33 -19.68
N LEU A 213 11.32 22.14 -18.62
CA LEU A 213 12.05 23.41 -18.47
C LEU A 213 12.72 23.53 -17.10
N GLU A 214 13.98 23.96 -17.11
CA GLU A 214 14.74 24.29 -15.90
C GLU A 214 14.57 25.78 -15.55
N THR A 215 14.38 26.06 -14.25
CA THR A 215 14.34 27.42 -13.72
C THR A 215 15.75 27.99 -13.58
N PRO A 216 16.11 29.11 -14.24
CA PRO A 216 17.41 29.71 -14.05
C PRO A 216 17.50 30.39 -12.68
N LYS A 217 18.75 30.52 -12.17
CA LYS A 217 19.06 31.36 -11.01
C LYS A 217 19.80 32.63 -11.43
N GLU A 218 19.32 33.79 -10.96
CA GLU A 218 20.03 35.06 -11.04
C GLU A 218 20.44 35.51 -9.64
N ASN A 219 21.75 35.75 -9.43
CA ASN A 219 22.32 36.09 -8.12
C ASN A 219 21.96 35.11 -6.99
N GLY A 220 21.71 33.84 -7.33
CA GLY A 220 21.35 32.78 -6.37
C GLY A 220 19.85 32.65 -6.10
N GLN A 221 19.00 33.50 -6.69
CA GLN A 221 17.55 33.46 -6.55
C GLN A 221 16.89 32.90 -7.81
N TRP A 222 15.77 32.19 -7.65
CA TRP A 222 15.01 31.65 -8.76
C TRP A 222 14.31 32.77 -9.54
N VAL A 223 14.24 32.62 -10.87
CA VAL A 223 13.59 33.59 -11.75
C VAL A 223 12.12 33.22 -11.97
N ALA A 224 11.19 34.05 -11.50
CA ALA A 224 9.74 33.81 -11.64
C ALA A 224 9.17 34.01 -13.05
N ASP A 225 9.91 34.65 -13.95
CA ASP A 225 9.49 34.84 -15.34
C ASP A 225 9.72 33.55 -16.14
N VAL A 226 8.66 32.75 -16.30
CA VAL A 226 8.67 31.47 -17.01
C VAL A 226 9.19 31.60 -18.45
N SER A 227 9.05 32.78 -19.09
CA SER A 227 9.59 32.99 -20.44
C SER A 227 11.12 32.95 -20.52
N GLN A 228 11.79 32.99 -19.37
CA GLN A 228 13.25 32.87 -19.25
C GLN A 228 13.70 31.44 -18.91
N TRP A 229 12.77 30.54 -18.56
CA TRP A 229 13.06 29.14 -18.31
C TRP A 229 13.45 28.47 -19.62
N LYS A 230 14.28 27.44 -19.53
CA LYS A 230 14.91 26.84 -20.71
C LYS A 230 14.77 25.34 -20.72
N PRO A 231 14.64 24.73 -21.91
CA PRO A 231 14.75 23.28 -22.02
C PRO A 231 16.04 22.77 -21.38
N MET A 232 15.96 21.58 -20.79
CA MET A 232 17.10 20.94 -20.14
C MET A 232 18.29 20.87 -21.09
N ALA A 233 19.42 21.45 -20.67
CA ALA A 233 20.65 21.41 -21.46
C ALA A 233 21.34 20.04 -21.40
N SER A 234 21.13 19.30 -20.29
CA SER A 234 21.63 17.95 -20.07
C SER A 234 20.46 17.07 -19.62
N PRO A 235 20.21 15.92 -20.27
CA PRO A 235 19.22 14.95 -19.79
C PRO A 235 19.65 14.27 -18.49
N ILE A 236 20.94 14.32 -18.15
CA ILE A 236 21.54 13.62 -17.00
C ILE A 236 21.86 14.60 -15.88
N PRO A 237 21.56 14.27 -14.61
CA PRO A 237 21.94 15.08 -13.46
C PRO A 237 23.45 14.99 -13.20
N GLY A 238 24.02 16.04 -12.61
CA GLY A 238 25.48 16.17 -12.45
C GLY A 238 26.15 15.07 -11.62
N ASP A 239 25.39 14.36 -10.78
CA ASP A 239 25.84 13.24 -9.94
C ASP A 239 25.64 11.85 -10.61
N GLY A 240 25.02 11.82 -11.79
CA GLY A 240 24.72 10.61 -12.55
C GLY A 240 23.58 9.76 -12.01
N ASN A 241 22.71 10.29 -11.13
CA ASN A 241 21.51 9.59 -10.67
C ASN A 241 20.53 9.32 -11.84
N ALA A 242 19.96 8.13 -11.91
CA ALA A 242 19.10 7.66 -13.00
C ALA A 242 17.65 8.17 -12.92
N ILE A 243 17.43 9.38 -12.38
CA ILE A 243 16.10 9.96 -12.12
C ILE A 243 15.16 9.94 -13.34
N PRO A 244 15.60 10.25 -14.59
CA PRO A 244 14.71 10.16 -15.74
C PRO A 244 14.13 8.76 -15.99
N LEU A 245 14.79 7.70 -15.51
CA LEU A 245 14.31 6.32 -15.61
C LEU A 245 13.25 5.96 -14.55
N ASP A 246 12.89 6.88 -13.64
CA ASP A 246 11.68 6.72 -12.81
C ASP A 246 10.41 6.61 -13.67
N ALA A 247 10.45 7.05 -14.93
CA ALA A 247 9.39 6.80 -15.91
C ALA A 247 9.17 5.31 -16.20
N VAL A 248 10.18 4.45 -15.95
CA VAL A 248 10.07 3.00 -16.07
C VAL A 248 9.64 2.42 -14.73
N LEU A 249 10.47 2.58 -13.69
CA LEU A 249 10.19 2.14 -12.33
C LEU A 249 10.50 3.26 -11.34
N PRO A 250 9.54 3.71 -10.52
CA PRO A 250 8.23 3.11 -10.26
C PRO A 250 7.08 3.59 -11.18
N GLY A 251 7.35 4.50 -12.12
CA GLY A 251 6.29 5.22 -12.84
C GLY A 251 5.47 4.40 -13.82
N ASN A 252 5.99 3.27 -14.30
CA ASN A 252 5.35 2.36 -15.27
C ASN A 252 4.78 3.08 -16.52
N VAL A 253 5.34 4.23 -16.88
CA VAL A 253 5.00 4.96 -18.12
C VAL A 253 5.56 4.20 -19.32
N TYR A 254 6.77 3.66 -19.15
CA TYR A 254 7.40 2.74 -20.08
C TYR A 254 7.64 1.40 -19.41
N ASN A 255 7.33 0.31 -20.11
CA ASN A 255 7.52 -1.06 -19.64
C ASN A 255 7.84 -1.99 -20.81
N HIS A 256 8.00 -3.28 -20.52
CA HIS A 256 8.36 -4.32 -21.48
C HIS A 256 7.46 -4.37 -22.73
N TYR A 257 6.21 -3.92 -22.62
CA TYR A 257 5.22 -3.93 -23.70
C TYR A 257 4.99 -2.54 -24.32
N SER A 258 5.83 -1.56 -24.02
CA SER A 258 5.83 -0.27 -24.71
C SER A 258 6.22 -0.41 -26.18
N SER A 259 5.97 0.65 -26.97
CA SER A 259 6.31 0.65 -28.39
C SER A 259 7.82 0.50 -28.61
N PRO A 260 8.27 -0.04 -29.76
CA PRO A 260 9.70 -0.06 -30.11
C PRO A 260 10.36 1.30 -30.03
N GLU A 261 9.66 2.38 -30.41
CA GLU A 261 10.16 3.75 -30.31
C GLU A 261 10.36 4.19 -28.85
N ASP A 262 9.43 3.85 -27.96
CA ASP A 262 9.53 4.17 -26.52
C ASP A 262 10.66 3.36 -25.85
N LEU A 263 10.78 2.07 -26.18
CA LEU A 263 11.88 1.23 -25.70
C LEU A 263 13.23 1.72 -26.24
N GLU A 264 13.30 2.19 -27.49
CA GLU A 264 14.48 2.84 -28.05
C GLU A 264 14.82 4.13 -27.26
N LEU A 265 13.82 4.94 -26.89
CA LEU A 265 14.03 6.13 -26.05
C LEU A 265 14.62 5.78 -24.67
N VAL A 266 14.11 4.75 -24.01
CA VAL A 266 14.63 4.30 -22.70
C VAL A 266 16.05 3.74 -22.84
N THR A 267 16.31 2.90 -23.84
CA THR A 267 17.65 2.33 -24.07
C THR A 267 18.66 3.40 -24.49
N ASN A 268 18.26 4.41 -25.27
CA ASN A 268 19.06 5.60 -25.57
C ASN A 268 19.37 6.43 -24.33
N THR A 269 18.43 6.51 -23.39
CA THR A 269 18.65 7.17 -22.10
C THR A 269 19.74 6.46 -21.31
N ILE A 270 19.65 5.13 -21.15
CA ILE A 270 20.69 4.30 -20.51
C ILE A 270 22.03 4.47 -21.22
N GLN A 271 22.04 4.46 -22.56
CA GLN A 271 23.27 4.67 -23.33
C GLN A 271 23.87 6.06 -23.11
N THR A 272 23.04 7.09 -22.98
CA THR A 272 23.50 8.45 -22.66
C THR A 272 24.20 8.48 -21.30
N PHE A 273 23.69 7.75 -20.32
CA PHE A 273 24.35 7.58 -19.02
C PHE A 273 25.69 6.85 -19.13
N VAL A 274 25.77 5.81 -19.96
CA VAL A 274 27.02 5.07 -20.23
C VAL A 274 28.05 5.95 -20.95
N ASP A 275 27.63 6.75 -21.92
CA ASP A 275 28.52 7.65 -22.66
C ASP A 275 29.12 8.76 -21.78
N ASN A 276 28.43 9.13 -20.71
CA ASN A 276 28.81 10.23 -19.81
C ASN A 276 29.39 9.76 -18.46
N GLY A 277 29.55 8.44 -18.24
CA GLY A 277 30.10 7.95 -16.98
C GLY A 277 30.03 6.44 -16.80
N ASN A 278 29.88 6.03 -15.55
CA ASN A 278 29.65 4.63 -15.19
C ASN A 278 28.36 4.54 -14.37
N PRO A 279 27.20 4.50 -15.03
CA PRO A 279 25.92 4.57 -14.33
C PRO A 279 25.65 3.29 -13.52
N TRP A 280 26.17 2.15 -13.99
CA TRP A 280 26.16 0.88 -13.26
C TRP A 280 26.91 0.95 -11.92
N GLY A 281 27.90 1.83 -11.82
CA GLY A 281 28.73 2.01 -10.61
C GLY A 281 28.24 3.09 -9.66
N GLN A 282 27.33 3.95 -10.11
CA GLN A 282 26.76 5.04 -9.32
C GLN A 282 25.96 4.46 -8.15
N ILE A 283 26.08 5.06 -6.97
CA ILE A 283 25.59 4.48 -5.72
C ILE A 283 24.05 4.43 -5.63
N ASN A 284 23.36 5.50 -6.03
CA ASN A 284 21.89 5.62 -6.07
C ASN A 284 21.29 4.73 -7.16
N ASN A 285 22.03 4.47 -8.24
CA ASN A 285 21.54 3.69 -9.38
C ASN A 285 21.54 2.18 -9.13
N PHE A 286 22.35 1.67 -8.19
CA PHE A 286 22.50 0.22 -7.99
C PHE A 286 21.17 -0.54 -7.77
N PRO A 287 20.19 -0.05 -6.98
CA PRO A 287 18.89 -0.71 -6.86
C PRO A 287 17.92 -0.47 -8.02
N ARG A 288 18.26 0.40 -9.00
CA ARG A 288 17.32 0.96 -9.97
C ARG A 288 17.64 0.69 -11.44
N ILE A 289 18.86 1.04 -11.88
CA ILE A 289 19.19 1.01 -13.31
C ILE A 289 19.20 -0.39 -13.91
N PHE A 290 19.43 -1.41 -13.08
CA PHE A 290 19.47 -2.79 -13.54
C PHE A 290 18.07 -3.34 -13.88
N PRO A 291 17.05 -3.27 -13.00
CA PRO A 291 15.69 -3.65 -13.38
C PRO A 291 15.13 -2.74 -14.49
N GLU A 292 15.37 -1.43 -14.46
CA GLU A 292 14.96 -0.51 -15.54
C GLU A 292 15.55 -0.92 -16.91
N ALA A 293 16.81 -1.37 -16.94
CA ALA A 293 17.45 -1.87 -18.17
C ALA A 293 16.90 -3.24 -18.62
N VAL A 294 16.52 -4.11 -17.68
CA VAL A 294 15.91 -5.41 -18.00
C VAL A 294 14.54 -5.17 -18.65
N GLU A 295 13.72 -4.32 -18.03
CA GLU A 295 12.39 -3.94 -18.50
C GLU A 295 12.43 -3.34 -19.91
N ALA A 296 13.42 -2.48 -20.18
CA ALA A 296 13.62 -1.84 -21.47
C ALA A 296 14.19 -2.77 -22.57
N GLY A 297 14.49 -4.04 -22.26
CA GLY A 297 15.11 -4.96 -23.22
C GLY A 297 16.57 -4.60 -23.58
N TYR A 298 17.30 -3.91 -22.71
CA TYR A 298 18.71 -3.58 -22.94
C TYR A 298 19.58 -4.85 -23.01
N ASP A 299 20.73 -4.79 -23.71
CA ASP A 299 21.58 -5.96 -23.96
C ASP A 299 21.92 -6.72 -22.67
N ILE A 300 21.40 -7.95 -22.58
CA ILE A 300 21.47 -8.76 -21.36
C ILE A 300 22.90 -9.07 -20.93
N ASN A 301 23.82 -9.23 -21.89
CA ASN A 301 25.23 -9.47 -21.56
C ASN A 301 25.83 -8.25 -20.86
N THR A 302 25.48 -7.04 -21.29
CA THR A 302 25.91 -5.80 -20.66
C THR A 302 25.34 -5.68 -19.24
N ILE A 303 24.04 -5.92 -19.07
CA ILE A 303 23.37 -5.91 -17.75
C ILE A 303 24.07 -6.89 -16.79
N VAL A 304 24.16 -8.17 -17.16
CA VAL A 304 24.73 -9.22 -16.30
C VAL A 304 26.20 -8.95 -15.98
N ASN A 305 27.02 -8.56 -16.98
CA ASN A 305 28.44 -8.28 -16.75
C ASN A 305 28.62 -7.08 -15.82
N ALA A 306 27.83 -6.02 -16.00
CA ALA A 306 27.86 -4.85 -15.14
C ALA A 306 27.42 -5.19 -13.71
N PHE A 307 26.33 -5.95 -13.57
CA PHE A 307 25.76 -6.34 -12.27
C PHE A 307 26.72 -7.22 -11.49
N VAL A 308 27.23 -8.29 -12.11
CA VAL A 308 28.25 -9.17 -11.52
C VAL A 308 29.54 -8.39 -11.21
N GLY A 309 29.90 -7.41 -12.05
CA GLY A 309 31.01 -6.51 -11.80
C GLY A 309 30.83 -5.70 -10.50
N GLN A 310 29.65 -5.12 -10.29
CA GLN A 310 29.32 -4.40 -9.05
C GLN A 310 29.31 -5.31 -7.83
N LEU A 311 28.70 -6.50 -7.93
CA LEU A 311 28.68 -7.48 -6.85
C LEU A 311 30.10 -7.90 -6.46
N ASN A 312 30.95 -8.25 -7.42
CA ASN A 312 32.34 -8.60 -7.14
C ASN A 312 33.15 -7.45 -6.51
N GLY A 313 32.78 -6.20 -6.80
CA GLY A 313 33.46 -5.00 -6.30
C GLY A 313 32.99 -4.53 -4.93
N LYS A 314 31.69 -4.68 -4.62
CA LYS A 314 31.03 -4.03 -3.46
C LYS A 314 30.46 -5.01 -2.44
N LEU A 315 30.21 -6.27 -2.81
CA LEU A 315 29.59 -7.25 -1.93
C LEU A 315 30.51 -7.65 -0.78
N GLN A 316 30.02 -7.46 0.44
CA GLN A 316 30.74 -7.76 1.67
C GLN A 316 30.58 -9.24 2.07
N LYS A 317 31.36 -9.67 3.07
CA LYS A 317 31.29 -11.06 3.60
C LYS A 317 29.92 -11.44 4.16
N ASN A 318 29.15 -10.46 4.61
CA ASN A 318 27.77 -10.59 5.09
C ASN A 318 26.73 -10.38 3.98
N LEU A 319 27.14 -10.34 2.70
CA LEU A 319 26.30 -10.16 1.52
C LEU A 319 25.60 -8.79 1.40
N THR A 320 25.97 -7.81 2.23
CA THR A 320 25.53 -6.42 2.03
C THR A 320 26.41 -5.73 0.98
N ILE A 321 25.86 -4.71 0.33
CA ILE A 321 26.60 -3.87 -0.61
C ILE A 321 27.25 -2.72 0.18
N GLU A 322 28.57 -2.56 0.06
CA GLU A 322 29.30 -1.43 0.66
C GLU A 322 29.29 -0.22 -0.28
N ASP A 323 28.65 0.86 0.16
CA ASP A 323 28.74 2.17 -0.50
C ASP A 323 28.95 3.36 0.48
N ASN A 324 29.06 3.09 1.78
CA ASN A 324 29.26 4.04 2.91
C ASN A 324 28.12 5.03 3.19
N ASN A 325 26.99 4.96 2.48
CA ASN A 325 25.92 5.94 2.59
C ASN A 325 24.57 5.28 2.86
N HIS A 326 24.29 4.18 2.17
CA HIS A 326 22.96 3.59 2.11
C HIS A 326 22.90 2.21 2.78
N GLY A 327 21.68 1.68 2.90
CA GLY A 327 21.40 0.47 3.66
C GLY A 327 20.58 -0.56 2.88
N PHE A 328 19.39 -0.86 3.41
CA PHE A 328 18.55 -1.96 2.92
C PHE A 328 18.07 -1.78 1.48
N GLU A 329 17.97 -0.55 0.98
CA GLU A 329 17.57 -0.24 -0.40
C GLU A 329 18.36 -1.04 -1.45
N LYS A 330 19.61 -1.41 -1.19
CA LYS A 330 20.44 -2.18 -2.13
C LYS A 330 19.90 -3.59 -2.38
N ALA A 331 19.07 -4.12 -1.49
CA ALA A 331 18.36 -5.38 -1.71
C ALA A 331 17.37 -5.29 -2.88
N GLY A 332 16.91 -4.07 -3.25
CA GLY A 332 16.04 -3.84 -4.41
C GLY A 332 16.65 -4.35 -5.72
N SER A 333 17.98 -4.40 -5.84
CA SER A 333 18.64 -4.90 -7.05
C SER A 333 18.42 -6.40 -7.31
N ILE A 334 17.88 -7.15 -6.34
CA ILE A 334 17.44 -8.55 -6.54
C ILE A 334 16.37 -8.61 -7.63
N GLU A 335 15.54 -7.56 -7.75
CA GLU A 335 14.48 -7.47 -8.75
C GLU A 335 15.01 -7.63 -10.19
N THR A 336 16.24 -7.17 -10.46
CA THR A 336 16.93 -7.42 -11.74
C THR A 336 16.85 -8.88 -12.16
N VAL A 337 17.17 -9.80 -11.25
CA VAL A 337 17.22 -11.23 -11.57
C VAL A 337 15.81 -11.79 -11.73
N ASN A 338 14.86 -11.28 -10.95
CA ASN A 338 13.47 -11.71 -11.03
C ASN A 338 12.83 -11.30 -12.35
N GLN A 339 12.98 -10.03 -12.76
CA GLN A 339 12.46 -9.52 -14.03
C GLN A 339 13.11 -10.18 -15.24
N MET A 340 14.38 -10.59 -15.15
CA MET A 340 15.01 -11.39 -16.21
C MET A 340 14.31 -12.76 -16.40
N MET A 341 13.66 -13.29 -15.37
CA MET A 341 13.02 -14.61 -15.36
C MET A 341 11.51 -14.56 -15.58
N LEU A 342 10.83 -13.52 -15.10
CA LEU A 342 9.38 -13.36 -15.14
C LEU A 342 9.01 -11.87 -15.17
N ASN A 343 8.27 -11.46 -16.20
CA ASN A 343 7.58 -10.16 -16.23
C ASN A 343 6.06 -10.43 -16.17
N SER A 344 5.31 -9.52 -15.53
CA SER A 344 3.84 -9.63 -15.42
C SER A 344 3.10 -8.31 -15.68
N GLU A 345 3.71 -7.40 -16.44
CA GLU A 345 3.12 -6.09 -16.74
C GLU A 345 1.94 -6.20 -17.72
N CYS A 346 1.08 -5.17 -17.76
CA CYS A 346 -0.08 -5.12 -18.65
C CYS A 346 -1.03 -6.33 -18.53
N GLY A 347 -1.01 -7.02 -17.38
CA GLY A 347 -1.78 -8.24 -17.13
C GLY A 347 -1.31 -9.46 -17.93
N MET A 348 -0.09 -9.44 -18.48
CA MET A 348 0.49 -10.51 -19.29
C MET A 348 1.71 -11.12 -18.61
N ILE A 349 1.71 -12.45 -18.48
CA ILE A 349 2.83 -13.23 -17.93
C ILE A 349 3.81 -13.55 -19.07
N ASP A 350 5.06 -13.08 -18.96
CA ASP A 350 6.14 -13.41 -19.88
C ASP A 350 7.29 -14.13 -19.18
N ILE A 351 7.76 -15.19 -19.82
CA ILE A 351 8.63 -16.22 -19.24
C ILE A 351 10.03 -16.07 -19.84
N PHE A 352 11.00 -15.72 -18.99
CA PHE A 352 12.37 -15.39 -19.37
C PHE A 352 12.47 -14.27 -20.44
N PRO A 353 11.78 -13.13 -20.27
CA PRO A 353 11.68 -12.07 -21.29
C PRO A 353 13.04 -11.46 -21.67
N ASN A 354 14.02 -11.53 -20.75
CA ASN A 354 15.36 -11.00 -20.99
C ASN A 354 16.43 -11.89 -20.32
N TRP A 355 16.53 -13.15 -20.75
CA TRP A 355 17.46 -14.14 -20.19
C TRP A 355 18.67 -14.44 -21.09
N LEU A 356 19.75 -14.97 -20.49
CA LEU A 356 20.92 -15.45 -21.22
C LEU A 356 20.59 -16.74 -21.99
N SER A 357 20.49 -16.63 -23.32
CA SER A 357 19.97 -17.71 -24.17
C SER A 357 20.76 -19.02 -24.11
N ASP A 358 22.02 -19.01 -23.68
CA ASP A 358 22.91 -20.17 -23.56
C ASP A 358 23.11 -20.65 -22.11
N LYS A 359 22.22 -20.28 -21.20
CA LYS A 359 22.29 -20.63 -19.77
C LYS A 359 21.00 -21.30 -19.30
N ASP A 360 21.15 -22.48 -18.72
CA ASP A 360 20.06 -23.14 -18.01
C ASP A 360 19.55 -22.26 -16.87
N ALA A 361 18.24 -22.26 -16.66
CA ALA A 361 17.58 -21.56 -15.57
C ALA A 361 16.35 -22.30 -15.08
N GLU A 362 16.00 -22.10 -13.82
CA GLU A 362 14.78 -22.63 -13.23
C GLU A 362 14.37 -21.72 -12.07
N TYR A 363 13.08 -21.43 -11.97
CA TYR A 363 12.48 -20.77 -10.82
C TYR A 363 11.16 -21.45 -10.47
N ALA A 364 10.77 -21.35 -9.20
CA ALA A 364 9.55 -21.96 -8.70
C ALA A 364 8.77 -21.02 -7.78
N GLY A 365 7.47 -20.90 -8.05
CA GLY A 365 6.52 -20.18 -7.21
C GLY A 365 6.77 -18.67 -7.13
N PHE A 366 7.35 -18.06 -8.17
CA PHE A 366 7.39 -16.59 -8.29
C PHE A 366 5.97 -16.06 -8.42
N ALA A 367 5.67 -14.90 -7.86
CA ALA A 367 4.36 -14.30 -8.04
C ALA A 367 4.33 -13.50 -9.36
N ALA A 368 3.16 -13.45 -9.99
CA ALA A 368 2.84 -12.56 -11.09
C ALA A 368 1.60 -11.73 -10.74
N LYS A 369 1.53 -10.51 -11.27
CA LYS A 369 0.38 -9.60 -11.11
C LYS A 369 -0.93 -10.29 -11.50
N GLY A 370 -2.01 -9.98 -10.79
CA GLY A 370 -3.33 -10.60 -10.96
C GLY A 370 -3.57 -11.87 -10.16
N GLY A 371 -2.74 -12.18 -9.15
CA GLY A 371 -2.95 -13.34 -8.28
C GLY A 371 -2.54 -14.67 -8.93
N PHE A 372 -1.31 -14.73 -9.45
CA PHE A 372 -0.75 -15.95 -10.01
C PHE A 372 0.59 -16.29 -9.35
N THR A 373 0.91 -17.57 -9.27
CA THR A 373 2.28 -18.03 -9.05
C THR A 373 2.76 -18.86 -10.23
N VAL A 374 4.00 -18.61 -10.64
CA VAL A 374 4.61 -19.18 -11.84
C VAL A 374 5.89 -19.92 -11.46
N SER A 375 6.04 -21.12 -12.01
CA SER A 375 7.30 -21.86 -12.04
C SER A 375 7.66 -22.15 -13.49
N ALA A 376 8.93 -22.02 -13.86
CA ALA A 376 9.37 -22.34 -15.21
C ALA A 376 10.84 -22.76 -15.21
N GLY A 377 11.20 -23.53 -16.24
CA GLY A 377 12.58 -23.89 -16.52
C GLY A 377 12.96 -23.52 -17.95
N TYR A 378 14.21 -23.13 -18.15
CA TYR A 378 14.81 -22.82 -19.45
C TYR A 378 16.00 -23.75 -19.70
N ASP A 379 16.04 -24.38 -20.87
CA ASP A 379 17.18 -25.19 -21.32
C ASP A 379 18.08 -24.34 -22.21
N GLY A 380 19.29 -24.03 -21.73
CA GLY A 380 20.25 -23.21 -22.46
C GLY A 380 20.93 -23.92 -23.63
N THR A 381 20.83 -25.25 -23.71
CA THR A 381 21.31 -26.02 -24.86
C THR A 381 20.30 -25.96 -26.00
N GLU A 382 19.02 -26.12 -25.68
CA GLU A 382 17.92 -26.03 -26.65
C GLU A 382 17.49 -24.57 -26.93
N GLN A 383 17.95 -23.63 -26.10
CA GLN A 383 17.60 -22.22 -26.13
C GLN A 383 16.08 -21.99 -26.09
N ALA A 384 15.42 -22.73 -25.20
CA ALA A 384 13.96 -22.75 -25.13
C ALA A 384 13.47 -22.97 -23.70
N VAL A 385 12.28 -22.45 -23.42
CA VAL A 385 11.54 -22.79 -22.20
C VAL A 385 11.22 -24.29 -22.23
N SER A 386 11.57 -24.98 -21.16
CA SER A 386 11.40 -26.43 -21.02
C SER A 386 10.03 -26.82 -20.45
N HIS A 387 9.49 -26.00 -19.54
CA HIS A 387 8.18 -26.17 -18.93
C HIS A 387 7.74 -24.85 -18.29
N VAL A 388 6.42 -24.68 -18.13
CA VAL A 388 5.77 -23.60 -17.39
C VAL A 388 4.64 -24.21 -16.57
N GLU A 389 4.56 -23.85 -15.30
CA GLU A 389 3.50 -24.20 -14.37
C GLU A 389 2.92 -22.90 -13.79
N ILE A 390 1.62 -22.69 -13.94
CA ILE A 390 0.92 -21.50 -13.43
C ILE A 390 -0.17 -21.98 -12.46
N THR A 391 -0.20 -21.38 -11.28
CA THR A 391 -1.29 -21.54 -10.31
C THR A 391 -2.01 -20.22 -10.18
N SER A 392 -3.31 -20.19 -10.49
CA SER A 392 -4.17 -19.05 -10.15
C SER A 392 -4.56 -19.14 -8.67
N THR A 393 -4.31 -18.09 -7.90
CA THR A 393 -4.68 -18.03 -6.49
C THR A 393 -6.09 -17.45 -6.28
N LEU A 394 -6.64 -16.81 -7.32
CA LEU A 394 -7.90 -16.06 -7.25
C LEU A 394 -8.92 -16.41 -8.36
N GLY A 395 -8.54 -17.21 -9.36
CA GLY A 395 -9.42 -17.59 -10.47
C GLY A 395 -9.53 -16.55 -11.60
N ASN A 396 -8.64 -15.57 -11.63
CA ASN A 396 -8.61 -14.54 -12.67
C ASN A 396 -8.24 -15.10 -14.06
N GLU A 397 -8.56 -14.32 -15.10
CA GLU A 397 -8.10 -14.58 -16.46
C GLU A 397 -6.57 -14.57 -16.54
N CYS A 398 -5.99 -15.67 -17.01
CA CYS A 398 -4.54 -15.80 -17.21
C CYS A 398 -4.19 -15.50 -18.66
N LYS A 399 -3.28 -14.54 -18.88
CA LYS A 399 -2.71 -14.22 -20.20
C LYS A 399 -1.24 -14.59 -20.19
N LEU A 400 -0.87 -15.59 -20.99
CA LEU A 400 0.51 -16.04 -21.14
C LEU A 400 1.06 -15.61 -22.49
N VAL A 401 2.21 -14.93 -22.48
CA VAL A 401 3.04 -14.76 -23.68
C VAL A 401 3.70 -16.10 -23.97
N SER A 402 3.38 -16.71 -25.12
CA SER A 402 3.87 -18.05 -25.45
C SER A 402 5.38 -18.04 -25.72
N PRO A 403 6.21 -18.69 -24.88
CA PRO A 403 7.66 -18.71 -25.09
C PRO A 403 8.10 -19.70 -26.18
N TRP A 404 7.18 -20.48 -26.75
CA TRP A 404 7.48 -21.51 -27.75
C TRP A 404 7.13 -21.11 -29.19
N GLY A 405 6.41 -20.00 -29.36
CA GLY A 405 5.80 -19.60 -30.63
C GLY A 405 4.61 -20.48 -31.03
N GLY A 406 3.53 -19.87 -31.52
CA GLY A 406 2.31 -20.56 -31.94
C GLY A 406 1.43 -21.09 -30.79
N SER A 407 0.44 -21.94 -31.13
CA SER A 407 -0.51 -22.50 -30.16
C SER A 407 0.16 -23.44 -29.18
N VAL A 408 -0.08 -23.20 -27.88
CA VAL A 408 0.36 -24.09 -26.79
C VAL A 408 -0.81 -24.95 -26.33
N THR A 409 -0.51 -26.18 -25.94
CA THR A 409 -1.47 -27.03 -25.23
C THR A 409 -1.30 -26.79 -23.73
N VAL A 410 -2.33 -26.31 -23.06
CA VAL A 410 -2.34 -26.15 -21.61
C VAL A 410 -3.11 -27.32 -21.00
N THR A 411 -2.57 -27.90 -19.92
CA THR A 411 -3.23 -28.98 -19.19
C THR A 411 -3.36 -28.64 -17.71
N ASP A 412 -4.46 -29.05 -17.09
CA ASP A 412 -4.63 -29.00 -15.65
C ASP A 412 -3.79 -30.07 -14.93
N GLU A 413 -3.88 -30.13 -13.58
CA GLU A 413 -3.16 -31.11 -12.76
C GLU A 413 -3.56 -32.57 -13.04
N SER A 414 -4.73 -32.81 -13.62
CA SER A 414 -5.20 -34.14 -14.03
C SER A 414 -4.65 -34.55 -15.40
N GLY A 415 -4.02 -33.63 -16.13
CA GLY A 415 -3.56 -33.78 -17.51
C GLY A 415 -4.65 -33.54 -18.55
N SER A 416 -5.78 -32.94 -18.16
CA SER A 416 -6.87 -32.58 -19.07
C SER A 416 -6.55 -31.26 -19.74
N GLU A 417 -6.83 -31.16 -21.04
CA GLU A 417 -6.58 -29.94 -21.81
C GLU A 417 -7.54 -28.82 -21.35
N VAL A 418 -6.97 -27.65 -21.08
CA VAL A 418 -7.69 -26.41 -20.76
C VAL A 418 -7.87 -25.65 -22.07
N GLU A 419 -9.10 -25.22 -22.38
CA GLU A 419 -9.33 -24.43 -23.59
C GLU A 419 -8.56 -23.11 -23.53
N THR A 420 -8.02 -22.73 -24.68
CA THR A 420 -7.29 -21.48 -24.89
C THR A 420 -7.88 -20.75 -26.09
N THR A 421 -7.86 -19.43 -26.02
CA THR A 421 -8.07 -18.52 -27.15
C THR A 421 -6.77 -17.78 -27.47
N GLU A 422 -6.46 -17.61 -28.76
CA GLU A 422 -5.30 -16.81 -29.17
C GLU A 422 -5.68 -15.32 -29.19
N GLY A 423 -4.79 -14.50 -28.66
CA GLY A 423 -4.83 -13.04 -28.57
C GLY A 423 -3.58 -12.42 -29.20
N LYS A 424 -3.39 -11.11 -29.06
CA LYS A 424 -2.24 -10.38 -29.63
C LYS A 424 -1.48 -9.65 -28.54
N ILE A 425 -0.16 -9.64 -28.66
CA ILE A 425 0.71 -8.81 -27.82
C ILE A 425 0.64 -7.38 -28.38
N PRO A 426 0.42 -6.35 -27.54
CA PRO A 426 0.58 -4.96 -27.95
C PRO A 426 2.00 -4.71 -28.51
N TYR A 427 2.09 -4.00 -29.64
CA TYR A 427 3.32 -3.45 -30.23
C TYR A 427 4.50 -4.41 -30.56
N TYR A 428 4.31 -5.73 -30.49
CA TYR A 428 5.34 -6.70 -30.84
C TYR A 428 5.49 -6.87 -32.37
N GLU A 429 6.45 -6.16 -32.97
CA GLU A 429 7.06 -6.54 -34.26
C GLU A 429 8.48 -7.07 -33.97
N GLN A 430 8.68 -8.39 -33.89
CA GLN A 430 10.05 -8.92 -33.83
C GLN A 430 10.66 -9.00 -35.24
N TYR A 431 11.82 -8.35 -35.38
CA TYR A 431 12.68 -8.39 -36.56
C TYR A 431 13.24 -9.80 -36.80
N ASP A 432 13.11 -10.29 -38.04
CA ASP A 432 13.90 -11.42 -38.50
C ASP A 432 15.36 -10.99 -38.79
N ALA A 433 16.29 -11.95 -38.76
CA ALA A 433 17.71 -11.71 -39.03
C ALA A 433 18.01 -11.33 -40.51
N ASP A 434 16.98 -11.20 -41.35
CA ASP A 434 17.10 -11.00 -42.80
C ASP A 434 16.43 -9.70 -43.32
N GLY A 435 15.77 -8.91 -42.46
CA GLY A 435 15.30 -7.56 -42.80
C GLY A 435 14.16 -7.52 -43.82
N GLU A 436 13.36 -8.59 -43.89
CA GLU A 436 12.16 -8.65 -44.72
C GLU A 436 10.97 -8.96 -43.82
N THR A 437 10.14 -7.96 -43.55
CA THR A 437 8.86 -8.11 -42.83
C THR A 437 7.98 -9.21 -43.46
N GLU A 438 8.01 -10.40 -42.88
CA GLU A 438 6.90 -11.36 -42.86
C GLU A 438 6.42 -11.49 -41.41
N TYR A 439 5.13 -11.26 -41.21
CA TYR A 439 4.43 -11.41 -39.95
C TYR A 439 4.68 -12.81 -39.36
N SER A 440 5.24 -12.91 -38.15
CA SER A 440 5.03 -14.07 -37.29
C SER A 440 3.78 -13.82 -36.43
N ASP A 441 2.83 -14.74 -36.51
CA ASP A 441 1.63 -14.81 -35.68
C ASP A 441 2.00 -15.21 -34.23
N GLU A 442 2.78 -14.40 -33.52
CA GLU A 442 3.08 -14.64 -32.11
C GLU A 442 1.92 -14.13 -31.24
N GLY A 443 1.00 -15.05 -30.95
CA GLY A 443 -0.20 -14.78 -30.17
C GLY A 443 0.04 -14.81 -28.66
N VAL A 444 -0.73 -14.00 -27.93
CA VAL A 444 -1.02 -14.20 -26.50
C VAL A 444 -1.90 -15.43 -26.39
N LEU A 445 -1.65 -16.38 -25.49
CA LEU A 445 -2.68 -17.37 -25.18
C LEU A 445 -3.50 -16.87 -24.00
N MET A 446 -4.76 -16.59 -24.30
CA MET A 446 -5.84 -16.41 -23.35
C MET A 446 -6.33 -17.81 -22.98
N LEU A 447 -6.57 -18.09 -21.70
CA LEU A 447 -7.18 -19.35 -21.27
C LEU A 447 -8.68 -19.12 -21.08
N GLU A 448 -9.51 -19.66 -21.97
CA GLU A 448 -10.97 -19.70 -21.78
C GLU A 448 -11.35 -21.09 -21.27
N ASN A 449 -12.04 -21.17 -20.14
CA ASN A 449 -12.50 -22.46 -19.62
C ASN A 449 -13.70 -23.00 -20.45
N LYS A 450 -13.48 -23.79 -21.51
CA LYS A 450 -14.48 -24.76 -22.03
C LYS A 450 -13.93 -26.18 -22.12
N THR A 451 -14.80 -27.11 -21.77
CA THR A 451 -14.51 -28.54 -21.60
C THR A 451 -14.94 -29.40 -22.81
N PRO A 452 -14.29 -30.56 -23.06
CA PRO A 452 -14.47 -31.38 -24.27
C PRO A 452 -15.61 -32.43 -24.25
N ASP A 453 -16.02 -32.88 -25.44
CA ASP A 453 -17.11 -33.83 -25.81
C ASP A 453 -16.94 -35.30 -25.29
N SER A 454 -17.94 -35.91 -24.60
CA SER A 454 -18.39 -37.33 -24.79
C SER A 454 -19.55 -37.82 -23.87
N ASP A 455 -20.38 -38.76 -24.38
CA ASP A 455 -21.71 -39.26 -23.90
C ASP A 455 -21.65 -40.71 -23.28
N PRO A 456 -22.65 -41.28 -22.52
CA PRO A 456 -23.01 -41.06 -21.09
C PRO A 456 -23.30 -42.38 -20.27
N TYR A 457 -23.60 -42.22 -18.96
CA TYR A 457 -24.21 -43.15 -17.95
C TYR A 457 -23.30 -44.01 -17.05
N ASP A 458 -23.09 -43.55 -15.80
CA ASP A 458 -22.52 -44.32 -14.68
C ASP A 458 -23.54 -44.47 -13.51
N GLU A 459 -23.97 -45.71 -13.25
CA GLU A 459 -24.89 -46.08 -12.16
C GLU A 459 -24.18 -46.15 -10.79
N GLU A 460 -22.86 -46.29 -10.74
CA GLU A 460 -22.11 -46.46 -9.49
C GLU A 460 -21.91 -45.13 -8.76
N ALA A 461 -21.68 -44.04 -9.50
CA ALA A 461 -21.49 -42.69 -8.95
C ALA A 461 -22.74 -42.19 -8.18
N ASN A 462 -23.94 -42.42 -8.73
CA ASN A 462 -25.21 -42.10 -8.06
C ASN A 462 -25.36 -42.77 -6.69
N LYS A 463 -24.99 -44.06 -6.63
CA LYS A 463 -25.16 -44.85 -5.42
C LYS A 463 -24.16 -44.42 -4.35
N ALA A 464 -22.93 -44.12 -4.74
CA ALA A 464 -21.89 -43.64 -3.84
C ALA A 464 -22.27 -42.31 -3.16
N LEU A 465 -22.82 -41.37 -3.93
CA LEU A 465 -23.31 -40.10 -3.39
C LEU A 465 -24.44 -40.29 -2.38
N SER A 466 -25.43 -41.11 -2.71
CA SER A 466 -26.54 -41.39 -1.80
C SER A 466 -26.08 -42.01 -0.48
N ASP A 467 -25.15 -42.97 -0.52
CA ASP A 467 -24.63 -43.62 0.69
C ASP A 467 -23.83 -42.63 1.57
N ALA A 468 -23.11 -41.69 0.96
CA ALA A 468 -22.30 -40.69 1.66
C ALA A 468 -23.17 -39.61 2.36
N ILE A 469 -24.28 -39.20 1.73
CA ILE A 469 -25.27 -38.28 2.32
C ILE A 469 -25.86 -38.88 3.61
N ASP A 470 -26.26 -40.15 3.57
CA ASP A 470 -26.85 -40.84 4.72
C ASP A 470 -25.85 -40.98 5.88
N ALA A 471 -24.57 -41.23 5.56
CA ALA A 471 -23.51 -41.34 6.56
C ALA A 471 -23.20 -39.99 7.24
N ALA A 472 -23.20 -38.89 6.48
CA ALA A 472 -22.99 -37.56 7.01
C ALA A 472 -24.14 -37.12 7.93
N LYS A 473 -25.39 -37.33 7.52
CA LYS A 473 -26.58 -37.02 8.33
C LYS A 473 -26.51 -37.67 9.71
N ALA A 474 -26.12 -38.95 9.77
CA ALA A 474 -26.04 -39.68 11.04
C ALA A 474 -25.03 -39.09 12.04
N VAL A 475 -23.95 -38.47 11.57
CA VAL A 475 -22.93 -37.86 12.45
C VAL A 475 -23.34 -36.45 12.87
N TYR A 476 -23.86 -35.64 11.95
CA TYR A 476 -24.26 -34.27 12.25
C TYR A 476 -25.48 -34.16 13.18
N GLU A 477 -26.34 -35.19 13.25
CA GLU A 477 -27.48 -35.22 14.19
C GLU A 477 -27.08 -35.61 15.63
N THR A 478 -25.78 -35.86 15.90
CA THR A 478 -25.30 -36.25 17.23
C THR A 478 -24.93 -35.00 18.05
N GLU A 479 -25.58 -34.79 19.22
CA GLU A 479 -25.41 -33.58 20.07
C GLU A 479 -23.96 -33.26 20.49
N ASP A 480 -23.08 -34.27 20.58
CA ASP A 480 -21.69 -34.14 21.04
C ASP A 480 -20.65 -34.48 19.95
N ALA A 481 -21.00 -34.42 18.66
CA ALA A 481 -20.06 -34.75 17.59
C ALA A 481 -18.83 -33.83 17.63
N SER A 482 -17.63 -34.42 17.69
CA SER A 482 -16.40 -33.62 17.66
C SER A 482 -16.19 -33.00 16.28
N PHE A 483 -15.52 -31.85 16.23
CA PHE A 483 -15.13 -31.20 14.97
C PHE A 483 -14.40 -32.17 14.01
N SER A 484 -13.57 -33.08 14.55
CA SER A 484 -12.89 -34.11 13.76
C SER A 484 -13.82 -35.16 13.16
N GLU A 485 -14.92 -35.50 13.83
CA GLU A 485 -15.90 -36.48 13.33
C GLU A 485 -16.79 -35.87 12.26
N MET A 486 -17.21 -34.62 12.45
CA MET A 486 -17.95 -33.85 11.46
C MET A 486 -17.12 -33.68 10.18
N LYS A 487 -15.86 -33.20 10.30
CA LYS A 487 -14.94 -33.01 9.18
C LYS A 487 -14.68 -34.29 8.38
N ALA A 488 -14.57 -35.45 9.04
CA ALA A 488 -14.34 -36.72 8.35
C ALA A 488 -15.53 -37.14 7.47
N GLN A 489 -16.77 -36.86 7.89
CA GLN A 489 -17.95 -37.15 7.09
C GLN A 489 -18.16 -36.13 5.97
N THR A 490 -17.79 -34.87 6.18
CA THR A 490 -17.87 -33.86 5.11
C THR A 490 -16.88 -34.14 3.99
N VAL A 491 -15.67 -34.59 4.30
CA VAL A 491 -14.69 -35.01 3.28
C VAL A 491 -15.20 -36.23 2.49
N ALA A 492 -15.86 -37.18 3.16
CA ALA A 492 -16.43 -38.35 2.50
C ALA A 492 -17.64 -37.99 1.61
N LEU A 493 -18.45 -37.01 2.04
CA LEU A 493 -19.57 -36.49 1.26
C LEU A 493 -19.10 -35.68 0.05
N GLN A 494 -18.11 -34.80 0.22
CA GLN A 494 -17.50 -34.03 -0.87
C GLN A 494 -16.89 -34.95 -1.93
N ALA A 495 -16.11 -35.94 -1.51
CA ALA A 495 -15.52 -36.90 -2.46
C ALA A 495 -16.58 -37.71 -3.25
N ALA A 496 -17.77 -37.90 -2.67
CA ALA A 496 -18.87 -38.59 -3.36
C ALA A 496 -19.69 -37.64 -4.26
N LEU A 497 -19.76 -36.34 -3.93
CA LEU A 497 -20.30 -35.28 -4.77
C LEU A 497 -19.41 -35.04 -5.98
N ASP A 498 -18.10 -34.89 -5.78
CA ASP A 498 -17.13 -34.72 -6.86
C ASP A 498 -17.20 -35.89 -7.85
N ALA A 499 -17.27 -37.12 -7.35
CA ALA A 499 -17.43 -38.32 -8.17
C ALA A 499 -18.78 -38.38 -8.93
N PHE A 500 -19.82 -37.74 -8.41
CA PHE A 500 -21.15 -37.67 -9.02
C PHE A 500 -21.23 -36.56 -10.08
N ASP A 501 -20.68 -35.39 -9.80
CA ASP A 501 -20.67 -34.25 -10.73
C ASP A 501 -19.81 -34.53 -11.96
N ILE A 502 -18.67 -35.20 -11.76
CA ILE A 502 -17.83 -35.74 -12.85
C ILE A 502 -18.64 -36.70 -13.75
N ALA A 503 -19.64 -37.40 -13.23
CA ALA A 503 -20.41 -38.39 -13.99
C ALA A 503 -21.65 -37.83 -14.72
N TYR A 504 -22.15 -36.63 -14.38
CA TYR A 504 -23.47 -36.15 -14.84
C TYR A 504 -23.52 -34.77 -15.56
N GLY A 505 -22.45 -33.96 -15.53
CA GLY A 505 -22.43 -32.59 -16.09
C GLY A 505 -22.52 -32.40 -17.62
N GLN A 506 -22.92 -33.40 -18.43
CA GLN A 506 -22.98 -33.29 -19.90
C GLN A 506 -24.42 -33.30 -20.44
N TRP A 507 -25.19 -32.20 -20.36
CA TRP A 507 -26.46 -32.04 -21.14
C TRP A 507 -26.85 -30.57 -21.39
N GLU A 508 -26.79 -30.11 -22.65
CA GLU A 508 -27.79 -29.20 -23.25
C GLU A 508 -27.77 -29.25 -24.80
N ARG A 509 -28.94 -29.12 -25.45
CA ARG A 509 -29.17 -29.38 -26.89
C ARG A 509 -29.34 -28.09 -27.73
N PRO A 510 -28.99 -28.09 -29.04
CA PRO A 510 -29.04 -26.91 -29.90
C PRO A 510 -30.42 -26.70 -30.55
N LEU A 511 -30.90 -25.45 -30.58
CA LEU A 511 -32.00 -25.01 -31.44
C LEU A 511 -31.55 -23.76 -32.22
N GLY A 512 -31.59 -23.85 -33.55
CA GLY A 512 -31.24 -22.75 -34.46
C GLY A 512 -32.29 -21.63 -34.48
N ASP A 513 -31.80 -20.42 -34.74
CA ASP A 513 -32.55 -19.16 -34.79
C ASP A 513 -33.67 -19.11 -35.84
N PRO A 514 -34.74 -18.34 -35.55
CA PRO A 514 -35.41 -17.51 -36.54
C PRO A 514 -35.26 -16.02 -36.22
N VAL A 515 -34.74 -15.28 -37.21
CA VAL A 515 -34.66 -13.81 -37.25
C VAL A 515 -36.05 -13.17 -37.21
N MET A 516 -36.27 -12.15 -36.37
CA MET A 516 -37.39 -11.21 -36.48
C MET A 516 -36.90 -9.77 -36.28
N SER A 517 -37.33 -8.87 -37.16
CA SER A 517 -36.92 -7.46 -37.25
C SER A 517 -38.02 -6.50 -36.75
N GLY A 518 -37.67 -5.53 -35.89
CA GLY A 518 -38.31 -4.20 -35.81
C GLY A 518 -39.24 -3.88 -34.62
N GLU A 519 -38.88 -2.80 -33.88
CA GLU A 519 -39.59 -2.01 -32.84
C GLU A 519 -40.14 -2.73 -31.58
N ASN A 520 -39.61 -2.36 -30.41
CA ASN A 520 -39.96 -2.89 -29.07
C ASN A 520 -41.45 -2.65 -28.70
N PRO A 521 -42.29 -3.69 -28.52
CA PRO A 521 -43.67 -3.53 -28.10
C PRO A 521 -43.80 -3.34 -26.58
N HIS A 522 -44.77 -2.51 -26.16
CA HIS A 522 -45.23 -2.36 -24.77
C HIS A 522 -46.00 -3.62 -24.33
N MET A 523 -45.67 -4.20 -23.18
CA MET A 523 -46.07 -5.56 -22.78
C MET A 523 -47.03 -5.64 -21.56
N GLY A 524 -47.38 -4.52 -20.93
CA GLY A 524 -48.37 -4.47 -19.84
C GLY A 524 -47.91 -3.71 -18.59
N THR A 525 -48.66 -3.83 -17.48
CA THR A 525 -48.32 -3.21 -16.18
C THR A 525 -48.22 -4.25 -15.06
N PHE A 526 -47.20 -4.13 -14.20
CA PHE A 526 -47.05 -4.90 -12.96
C PHE A 526 -46.91 -3.93 -11.77
N ASP A 527 -47.74 -4.13 -10.74
CA ASP A 527 -47.88 -3.26 -9.56
C ASP A 527 -47.92 -1.74 -9.85
N GLY A 528 -48.63 -1.35 -10.93
CA GLY A 528 -48.81 0.05 -11.30
C GLY A 528 -47.72 0.65 -12.20
N TYR A 529 -46.71 -0.13 -12.59
CA TYR A 529 -45.62 0.30 -13.48
C TYR A 529 -45.69 -0.38 -14.85
N ASP A 530 -45.44 0.39 -15.93
CA ASP A 530 -45.42 -0.10 -17.32
C ASP A 530 -44.15 -0.90 -17.62
N VAL A 531 -44.29 -2.06 -18.28
CA VAL A 531 -43.19 -2.96 -18.66
C VAL A 531 -43.00 -2.93 -20.18
N ILE A 532 -41.78 -2.60 -20.63
CA ILE A 532 -41.37 -2.48 -22.04
C ILE A 532 -40.34 -3.57 -22.34
N ALA A 533 -40.44 -4.24 -23.49
CA ALA A 533 -39.46 -5.25 -23.91
C ALA A 533 -38.11 -4.60 -24.29
N TRP A 534 -36.99 -5.24 -23.91
CA TRP A 534 -35.63 -4.86 -24.28
C TRP A 534 -34.97 -5.92 -25.17
N GLU A 535 -34.23 -5.50 -26.18
CA GLU A 535 -33.33 -6.36 -26.95
C GLU A 535 -32.04 -6.57 -26.14
N LYS A 536 -31.81 -7.80 -25.68
CA LYS A 536 -30.58 -8.33 -25.04
C LYS A 536 -30.02 -7.56 -23.83
N GLY A 537 -30.04 -8.22 -22.67
CA GLY A 537 -29.26 -7.86 -21.47
C GLY A 537 -30.03 -8.09 -20.17
N THR A 538 -29.34 -8.62 -19.15
CA THR A 538 -29.81 -8.66 -17.77
C THR A 538 -29.97 -7.23 -17.23
N GLY A 539 -31.00 -6.97 -16.43
CA GLY A 539 -31.30 -5.65 -15.88
C GLY A 539 -31.52 -5.72 -14.36
N ARG A 540 -30.81 -4.88 -13.61
CA ARG A 540 -30.93 -4.72 -12.15
C ARG A 540 -32.11 -3.79 -11.83
N MET A 541 -33.08 -4.25 -11.03
CA MET A 541 -34.08 -3.38 -10.39
C MET A 541 -33.74 -3.23 -8.91
N GLU A 542 -33.50 -2.00 -8.45
CA GLU A 542 -33.32 -1.70 -7.03
C GLU A 542 -34.66 -1.36 -6.37
N TYR A 543 -34.97 -2.05 -5.26
CA TYR A 543 -36.17 -1.77 -4.45
C TYR A 543 -35.76 -1.36 -3.03
N PRO A 544 -36.38 -0.32 -2.44
CA PRO A 544 -36.22 -0.04 -1.03
C PRO A 544 -37.02 -1.05 -0.19
N SER A 545 -36.35 -1.58 0.83
CA SER A 545 -36.77 -2.65 1.76
C SER A 545 -38.26 -2.69 2.14
N GLY A 546 -38.87 -3.88 2.12
CA GLY A 546 -40.05 -4.14 2.97
C GLY A 546 -40.97 -5.32 2.64
N SER A 547 -41.05 -5.85 1.42
CA SER A 547 -42.11 -6.84 1.08
C SER A 547 -41.64 -8.29 0.90
N ILE A 548 -40.36 -8.53 0.61
CA ILE A 548 -39.86 -9.87 0.30
C ILE A 548 -39.41 -10.67 1.53
N ALA A 549 -39.03 -9.97 2.61
CA ALA A 549 -38.57 -10.58 3.86
C ALA A 549 -39.68 -11.37 4.58
N ASP A 550 -40.94 -10.91 4.48
CA ASP A 550 -42.11 -11.59 5.05
C ASP A 550 -42.50 -12.85 4.26
N VAL A 551 -42.10 -12.94 2.99
CA VAL A 551 -42.35 -14.11 2.11
C VAL A 551 -41.27 -15.19 2.29
N LEU A 552 -40.06 -14.78 2.69
CA LEU A 552 -38.89 -15.64 2.89
C LEU A 552 -38.62 -15.98 4.37
N GLU A 553 -39.48 -15.52 5.29
CA GLU A 553 -39.37 -15.73 6.75
C GLU A 553 -38.00 -15.31 7.35
N ILE A 554 -37.36 -14.29 6.79
CA ILE A 554 -36.04 -13.82 7.26
C ILE A 554 -36.23 -13.08 8.61
N PRO A 555 -35.49 -13.43 9.68
CA PRO A 555 -35.64 -12.77 10.98
C PRO A 555 -35.39 -11.26 10.94
N SER A 556 -36.19 -10.51 11.71
CA SER A 556 -36.01 -9.06 11.86
C SER A 556 -34.64 -8.75 12.46
N GLY A 557 -33.81 -8.01 11.72
CA GLY A 557 -32.45 -7.62 12.12
C GLY A 557 -31.32 -8.29 11.33
N THR A 558 -31.62 -9.23 10.44
CA THR A 558 -30.62 -9.81 9.53
C THR A 558 -30.27 -8.80 8.43
N VAL A 559 -29.00 -8.43 8.31
CA VAL A 559 -28.47 -7.70 7.16
C VAL A 559 -28.24 -8.71 6.04
N VAL A 560 -28.95 -8.55 4.92
CA VAL A 560 -28.74 -9.34 3.70
C VAL A 560 -28.08 -8.41 2.69
N SER A 561 -26.80 -8.62 2.44
CA SER A 561 -26.08 -8.03 1.31
C SER A 561 -26.07 -9.01 0.14
N ASN A 562 -26.26 -8.50 -1.09
CA ASN A 562 -26.11 -9.22 -2.35
C ASN A 562 -27.12 -10.34 -2.69
N LEU A 563 -28.43 -10.09 -2.51
CA LEU A 563 -29.47 -10.95 -3.11
C LEU A 563 -29.89 -10.43 -4.50
N ALA A 564 -29.64 -11.20 -5.56
CA ALA A 564 -30.10 -10.92 -6.92
C ALA A 564 -31.30 -11.80 -7.31
N ILE A 565 -32.32 -11.20 -7.94
CA ILE A 565 -33.54 -11.89 -8.40
C ILE A 565 -33.77 -11.57 -9.88
N ASP A 566 -33.70 -12.57 -10.75
CA ASP A 566 -34.09 -12.41 -12.16
C ASP A 566 -35.54 -12.82 -12.39
N VAL A 567 -36.21 -12.09 -13.29
CA VAL A 567 -37.59 -12.38 -13.72
C VAL A 567 -37.60 -12.69 -15.21
N SER A 568 -37.90 -13.94 -15.55
CA SER A 568 -38.04 -14.38 -16.95
C SER A 568 -39.51 -14.49 -17.34
N TYR A 569 -39.88 -13.94 -18.50
CA TYR A 569 -41.23 -14.00 -19.06
C TYR A 569 -41.28 -14.89 -20.31
N TYR A 570 -42.21 -15.84 -20.34
CA TYR A 570 -42.46 -16.68 -21.52
C TYR A 570 -43.87 -16.47 -22.07
N TYR A 571 -43.97 -16.36 -23.40
CA TYR A 571 -45.23 -16.28 -24.12
C TYR A 571 -45.31 -17.35 -25.20
N ASP A 572 -46.26 -18.27 -25.06
CA ASP A 572 -46.54 -19.28 -26.08
C ASP A 572 -47.55 -18.73 -27.10
N GLN A 573 -47.09 -18.43 -28.31
CA GLN A 573 -47.95 -17.90 -29.39
C GLN A 573 -48.97 -18.91 -29.92
N VAL A 574 -48.80 -20.21 -29.67
CA VAL A 574 -49.72 -21.27 -30.14
C VAL A 574 -50.83 -21.52 -29.13
N ALA A 575 -50.52 -21.45 -27.83
CA ALA A 575 -51.47 -21.65 -26.75
C ALA A 575 -52.12 -20.36 -26.23
N GLY A 576 -51.54 -19.19 -26.50
CA GLY A 576 -52.04 -17.89 -26.06
C GLY A 576 -51.87 -17.62 -24.57
N ASN A 577 -50.91 -18.29 -23.92
CA ASN A 577 -50.67 -18.18 -22.49
C ASN A 577 -49.33 -17.49 -22.18
N SER A 578 -49.32 -16.78 -21.07
CA SER A 578 -48.19 -16.06 -20.51
C SER A 578 -47.88 -16.56 -19.11
N TRP A 579 -46.59 -16.67 -18.76
CA TRP A 579 -46.13 -17.13 -17.46
C TRP A 579 -44.79 -16.49 -17.09
N TRP A 580 -44.56 -16.36 -15.78
CA TRP A 580 -43.44 -15.65 -15.16
C TRP A 580 -42.62 -16.64 -14.33
N HIS A 581 -41.30 -16.52 -14.38
CA HIS A 581 -40.34 -17.31 -13.61
C HIS A 581 -39.47 -16.36 -12.79
N PHE A 582 -39.31 -16.62 -11.50
CA PHE A 582 -38.43 -15.86 -10.61
C PHE A 582 -37.25 -16.77 -10.25
N ASN A 583 -36.05 -16.41 -10.68
CA ASN A 583 -34.83 -17.11 -10.30
C ASN A 583 -34.15 -16.34 -9.18
N THR A 584 -33.78 -17.07 -8.12
CA THR A 584 -32.90 -16.57 -7.06
C THR A 584 -31.59 -17.31 -7.17
N TYR A 585 -30.49 -16.56 -7.15
CA TYR A 585 -29.14 -17.08 -7.24
C TYR A 585 -28.42 -16.83 -5.92
N ASP A 586 -27.46 -17.69 -5.58
CA ASP A 586 -26.50 -17.40 -4.53
C ASP A 586 -25.28 -16.64 -5.07
N GLU A 587 -24.33 -16.36 -4.19
CA GLU A 587 -23.12 -15.57 -4.46
C GLU A 587 -22.22 -16.16 -5.57
N ASN A 588 -22.46 -17.40 -6.00
CA ASN A 588 -21.71 -18.08 -7.04
C ASN A 588 -22.48 -18.20 -8.38
N GLY A 589 -23.67 -17.60 -8.48
CA GLY A 589 -24.43 -17.53 -9.73
C GLY A 589 -25.16 -18.82 -10.12
N GLU A 590 -25.28 -19.80 -9.21
CA GLU A 590 -26.02 -21.02 -9.48
C GLU A 590 -27.52 -20.87 -9.16
N SER A 591 -28.38 -21.39 -10.06
CA SER A 591 -29.83 -21.40 -9.87
C SER A 591 -30.23 -22.60 -9.02
N ALA A 592 -30.90 -22.39 -7.89
CA ALA A 592 -31.30 -23.47 -6.98
C ALA A 592 -32.25 -24.49 -7.68
N PRO A 593 -31.90 -25.80 -7.80
CA PRO A 593 -32.79 -26.76 -8.43
C PRO A 593 -33.64 -27.53 -7.40
N GLY A 594 -34.97 -27.39 -7.52
CA GLY A 594 -35.89 -28.49 -7.24
C GLY A 594 -37.14 -28.16 -6.43
N VAL A 595 -38.17 -27.60 -7.09
CA VAL A 595 -39.54 -28.04 -6.79
C VAL A 595 -39.69 -29.45 -7.37
N SER A 596 -39.53 -30.48 -6.54
CA SER A 596 -39.85 -31.88 -6.90
C SER A 596 -41.25 -32.21 -6.36
N ASN A 597 -42.16 -32.96 -7.02
CA ASN A 597 -42.00 -34.39 -7.37
C ASN A 597 -43.16 -34.90 -8.29
N GLY A 598 -42.82 -35.63 -9.36
CA GLY A 598 -43.71 -36.02 -10.48
C GLY A 598 -44.89 -36.98 -10.18
N LYS A 599 -45.95 -37.04 -11.00
CA LYS A 599 -46.13 -36.74 -12.45
C LYS A 599 -47.62 -36.45 -12.80
N PRO A 600 -47.98 -35.77 -13.91
CA PRO A 600 -47.40 -34.58 -14.53
C PRO A 600 -48.36 -33.34 -14.52
N HIS A 601 -47.78 -32.17 -14.21
CA HIS A 601 -48.24 -30.77 -14.38
C HIS A 601 -49.54 -30.36 -13.65
N ASP A 602 -49.54 -29.40 -12.72
CA ASP A 602 -49.10 -28.00 -12.79
C ASP A 602 -49.47 -27.27 -11.46
N ASP A 603 -48.83 -27.65 -10.35
CA ASP A 603 -49.20 -27.31 -8.96
C ASP A 603 -47.96 -27.46 -8.06
N GLY A 604 -47.66 -26.69 -7.01
CA GLY A 604 -48.34 -25.64 -6.26
C GLY A 604 -47.46 -25.34 -5.03
N PHE A 605 -47.82 -24.29 -4.28
CA PHE A 605 -47.35 -24.02 -2.91
C PHE A 605 -47.26 -25.31 -2.05
N GLY A 606 -46.14 -25.55 -1.37
CA GLY A 606 -46.01 -26.64 -0.40
C GLY A 606 -44.68 -26.70 0.37
N ASP A 607 -44.68 -26.11 1.56
CA ASP A 607 -44.02 -26.52 2.83
C ASP A 607 -42.65 -27.26 2.79
N PHE A 608 -41.64 -26.62 3.37
CA PHE A 608 -40.24 -27.08 3.50
C PHE A 608 -40.05 -28.12 4.62
N PRO A 609 -39.43 -29.29 4.36
CA PRO A 609 -38.93 -30.15 5.42
C PRO A 609 -37.41 -30.01 5.60
N GLY A 610 -37.01 -29.44 6.75
CA GLY A 610 -35.98 -29.95 7.67
C GLY A 610 -34.50 -30.11 7.27
N ASP A 611 -34.16 -30.35 6.00
CA ASP A 611 -32.87 -30.94 5.64
C ASP A 611 -31.82 -29.90 5.17
N TYR A 612 -32.22 -28.67 4.87
CA TYR A 612 -31.33 -27.62 4.36
C TYR A 612 -30.40 -27.01 5.42
N LYS A 613 -30.73 -27.15 6.72
CA LYS A 613 -29.81 -26.70 7.78
C LYS A 613 -28.53 -27.51 7.84
N MET A 614 -28.55 -28.78 7.42
CA MET A 614 -27.43 -29.70 7.65
C MET A 614 -26.37 -29.61 6.56
N VAL A 615 -26.74 -29.37 5.30
CA VAL A 615 -25.80 -29.15 4.19
C VAL A 615 -25.16 -27.76 4.29
N SER A 616 -25.94 -26.75 4.69
CA SER A 616 -25.44 -25.41 5.02
C SER A 616 -24.48 -25.43 6.23
N LEU A 617 -24.78 -26.18 7.31
CA LEU A 617 -23.85 -26.36 8.43
C LEU A 617 -22.60 -27.15 8.01
N ALA A 618 -22.75 -28.16 7.14
CA ALA A 618 -21.66 -29.02 6.68
C ALA A 618 -20.67 -28.24 5.79
N LEU A 619 -21.15 -27.46 4.81
CA LEU A 619 -20.32 -26.55 4.03
C LEU A 619 -19.71 -25.43 4.90
N HIS A 620 -20.46 -24.86 5.85
CA HIS A 620 -19.89 -23.91 6.83
C HIS A 620 -18.81 -24.55 7.71
N SER A 621 -18.89 -25.84 8.02
CA SER A 621 -17.89 -26.52 8.86
C SER A 621 -16.61 -26.89 8.10
N LEU A 622 -16.67 -26.97 6.77
CA LEU A 622 -15.51 -27.24 5.89
C LEU A 622 -14.57 -26.04 5.77
N SER A 623 -15.09 -24.82 5.95
CA SER A 623 -14.33 -23.57 5.87
C SER A 623 -13.65 -23.14 7.18
N PHE A 624 -13.89 -23.82 8.31
CA PHE A 624 -13.19 -23.53 9.57
C PHE A 624 -11.92 -24.38 9.74
N THR A 625 -10.76 -23.73 9.63
CA THR A 625 -9.56 -24.18 10.35
C THR A 625 -9.76 -23.89 11.85
N ALA A 626 -9.11 -24.67 12.73
CA ALA A 626 -9.06 -24.28 14.13
C ALA A 626 -8.41 -22.89 14.21
N PRO A 627 -8.99 -21.91 14.93
CA PRO A 627 -8.49 -20.55 14.92
C PRO A 627 -7.06 -20.53 15.48
N ASP A 628 -6.18 -19.78 14.83
CA ASP A 628 -4.85 -19.53 15.35
C ASP A 628 -4.93 -18.50 16.49
N LYS A 629 -4.73 -18.97 17.72
CA LYS A 629 -4.77 -18.16 18.93
C LYS A 629 -3.39 -17.74 19.43
N ALA A 630 -2.32 -17.97 18.66
CA ALA A 630 -0.96 -17.68 19.12
C ALA A 630 -0.75 -16.19 19.39
N ALA A 631 -1.13 -15.32 18.45
CA ALA A 631 -1.00 -13.86 18.59
C ALA A 631 -1.85 -13.30 19.74
N LEU A 632 -3.11 -13.75 19.85
CA LEU A 632 -3.99 -13.38 20.96
C LEU A 632 -3.39 -13.78 22.32
N LYS A 633 -2.79 -14.99 22.40
CA LYS A 633 -2.11 -15.44 23.62
C LYS A 633 -0.93 -14.53 24.01
N GLU A 634 -0.11 -14.15 23.04
CA GLU A 634 1.04 -13.27 23.29
C GLU A 634 0.61 -11.88 23.75
N ALA A 635 -0.44 -11.31 23.13
CA ALA A 635 -1.03 -10.05 23.56
C ALA A 635 -1.57 -10.13 24.99
N ILE A 636 -2.25 -11.22 25.37
CA ILE A 636 -2.72 -11.46 26.75
C ILE A 636 -1.54 -11.59 27.73
N ASP A 637 -0.51 -12.35 27.37
CA ASP A 637 0.69 -12.54 28.20
C ASP A 637 1.48 -11.23 28.37
N LEU A 638 1.45 -10.35 27.36
CA LEU A 638 2.07 -9.03 27.37
C LEU A 638 1.26 -8.05 28.21
N GLY A 639 -0.04 -7.92 27.95
CA GLY A 639 -0.96 -7.08 28.72
C GLY A 639 -0.94 -7.44 30.21
N GLY A 640 -0.84 -8.74 30.54
CA GLY A 640 -0.69 -9.21 31.92
C GLY A 640 0.61 -8.77 32.63
N ARG A 641 1.58 -8.16 31.94
CA ARG A 641 2.84 -7.66 32.51
C ARG A 641 2.83 -6.15 32.78
N TYR A 642 1.82 -5.42 32.32
CA TYR A 642 1.75 -3.97 32.53
C TYR A 642 1.48 -3.66 34.01
N ASP A 643 2.28 -2.75 34.54
CA ASP A 643 2.10 -2.18 35.87
C ASP A 643 1.33 -0.86 35.73
N LEU A 644 -0.01 -0.94 35.82
CA LEU A 644 -0.88 0.19 35.57
C LEU A 644 -0.66 1.36 36.55
N ASP A 645 -0.01 1.16 37.70
CA ASP A 645 0.29 2.26 38.63
C ASP A 645 1.22 3.33 38.02
N LYS A 646 1.99 2.96 36.98
CA LYS A 646 2.89 3.83 36.22
C LYS A 646 2.20 4.69 35.16
N TYR A 647 0.94 4.40 34.87
CA TYR A 647 0.16 5.06 33.83
C TYR A 647 -0.87 6.02 34.44
N VAL A 648 -1.25 7.05 33.69
CA VAL A 648 -2.35 7.96 34.05
C VAL A 648 -3.69 7.23 33.98
N GLU A 649 -4.74 7.74 34.62
CA GLU A 649 -6.03 7.02 34.70
C GLU A 649 -6.70 6.82 33.33
N ASP A 650 -6.49 7.75 32.40
CA ASP A 650 -7.03 7.68 31.04
C ASP A 650 -6.45 6.46 30.29
N GLY A 651 -7.33 5.67 29.67
CA GLY A 651 -6.97 4.45 28.91
C GLY A 651 -6.87 3.16 29.74
N LYS A 652 -6.81 3.24 31.08
CA LYS A 652 -6.71 2.02 31.92
C LYS A 652 -7.95 1.15 31.91
N ALA A 653 -9.14 1.78 31.87
CA ALA A 653 -10.40 1.06 31.93
C ALA A 653 -10.61 0.26 30.64
N GLU A 654 -10.36 0.90 29.51
CA GLU A 654 -10.42 0.36 28.16
C GLU A 654 -9.43 -0.79 28.00
N PHE A 655 -8.18 -0.62 28.44
CA PHE A 655 -7.17 -1.68 28.46
C PHE A 655 -7.60 -2.90 29.31
N THR A 656 -8.13 -2.65 30.50
CA THR A 656 -8.54 -3.74 31.41
C THR A 656 -9.71 -4.53 30.82
N GLU A 657 -10.68 -3.84 30.23
CA GLU A 657 -11.83 -4.47 29.56
C GLU A 657 -11.41 -5.29 28.34
N ALA A 658 -10.52 -4.74 27.49
CA ALA A 658 -10.01 -5.44 26.33
C ALA A 658 -9.20 -6.70 26.71
N LEU A 659 -8.38 -6.61 27.78
CA LEU A 659 -7.61 -7.75 28.28
C LEU A 659 -8.50 -8.86 28.85
N GLU A 660 -9.65 -8.51 29.43
CA GLU A 660 -10.63 -9.50 29.93
C GLU A 660 -11.34 -10.20 28.76
N LYS A 661 -11.86 -9.43 27.78
CA LYS A 661 -12.48 -9.99 26.56
C LYS A 661 -11.53 -10.89 25.77
N ALA A 662 -10.27 -10.48 25.63
CA ALA A 662 -9.24 -11.28 24.97
C ALA A 662 -9.07 -12.65 25.65
N LYS A 663 -9.07 -12.71 26.99
CA LYS A 663 -8.98 -13.98 27.75
C LYS A 663 -10.21 -14.86 27.54
N GLU A 664 -11.41 -14.28 27.52
CA GLU A 664 -12.65 -15.01 27.27
C GLU A 664 -12.66 -15.66 25.88
N VAL A 665 -12.28 -14.91 24.84
CA VAL A 665 -12.17 -15.42 23.46
C VAL A 665 -11.06 -16.47 23.35
N TYR A 666 -9.96 -16.29 24.06
CA TYR A 666 -8.87 -17.27 24.10
C TYR A 666 -9.32 -18.61 24.70
N GLU A 667 -10.10 -18.60 25.79
CA GLU A 667 -10.60 -19.80 26.47
C GLU A 667 -11.78 -20.48 25.74
N ASN A 668 -12.49 -19.78 24.86
CA ASN A 668 -13.59 -20.33 24.10
C ASN A 668 -13.11 -21.32 23.01
N GLY A 669 -13.29 -22.63 23.26
CA GLY A 669 -12.90 -23.70 22.31
C GLY A 669 -13.65 -23.70 20.97
N ASN A 670 -14.72 -22.90 20.86
CA ASN A 670 -15.54 -22.73 19.66
C ASN A 670 -15.40 -21.33 19.05
N ALA A 671 -14.45 -20.50 19.51
CA ALA A 671 -14.25 -19.16 18.95
C ALA A 671 -13.92 -19.23 17.45
N LEU A 672 -14.44 -18.28 16.68
CA LEU A 672 -14.13 -18.11 15.26
C LEU A 672 -12.84 -17.31 15.08
N GLN A 673 -12.19 -17.43 13.91
CA GLN A 673 -10.94 -16.69 13.64
C GLN A 673 -11.15 -15.18 13.69
N GLU A 674 -12.28 -14.67 13.19
CA GLU A 674 -12.63 -13.26 13.24
C GLU A 674 -12.76 -12.74 14.69
N GLU A 675 -13.40 -13.53 15.57
CA GLU A 675 -13.51 -13.20 17.00
C GLU A 675 -12.13 -13.16 17.67
N VAL A 676 -11.23 -14.08 17.29
CA VAL A 676 -9.84 -14.12 17.78
C VAL A 676 -9.03 -12.93 17.29
N THR A 677 -9.20 -12.52 16.03
CA THR A 677 -8.52 -11.37 15.43
C THR A 677 -9.01 -10.06 16.03
N SER A 678 -10.33 -9.87 16.15
CA SER A 678 -10.93 -8.66 16.75
C SER A 678 -10.52 -8.51 18.22
N ALA A 679 -10.56 -9.59 19.00
CA ALA A 679 -10.13 -9.53 20.41
C ALA A 679 -8.62 -9.27 20.57
N TRP A 680 -7.81 -9.62 19.57
CA TRP A 680 -6.38 -9.28 19.55
C TRP A 680 -6.18 -7.79 19.19
N GLN A 681 -6.86 -7.29 18.16
CA GLN A 681 -6.83 -5.87 17.75
C GLN A 681 -7.27 -4.95 18.89
N ASP A 682 -8.44 -5.21 19.47
CA ASP A 682 -8.98 -4.41 20.59
C ASP A 682 -8.01 -4.32 21.77
N LEU A 683 -7.29 -5.42 22.07
CA LEU A 683 -6.29 -5.43 23.14
C LEU A 683 -5.01 -4.66 22.76
N VAL A 684 -4.56 -4.76 21.51
CA VAL A 684 -3.38 -4.02 21.03
C VAL A 684 -3.66 -2.52 20.99
N ASP A 685 -4.83 -2.09 20.52
CA ASP A 685 -5.23 -0.69 20.48
C ASP A 685 -5.40 -0.12 21.90
N ALA A 686 -6.00 -0.90 22.80
CA ALA A 686 -6.11 -0.45 24.18
C ALA A 686 -4.73 -0.40 24.90
N ILE A 687 -3.73 -1.17 24.45
CA ILE A 687 -2.35 -1.06 24.93
C ILE A 687 -1.69 0.22 24.43
N SER A 688 -1.91 0.63 23.18
CA SER A 688 -1.29 1.85 22.62
C SER A 688 -1.84 3.12 23.25
N GLU A 689 -3.09 3.12 23.72
CA GLU A 689 -3.71 4.24 24.42
C GLU A 689 -3.24 4.43 25.88
N LEU A 690 -2.47 3.49 26.45
CA LEU A 690 -1.92 3.65 27.79
C LEU A 690 -0.78 4.68 27.84
N ARG A 691 -0.97 5.76 28.60
CA ARG A 691 0.02 6.86 28.73
C ARG A 691 0.77 6.83 30.06
N LEU A 692 2.10 6.84 30.02
CA LEU A 692 2.94 6.88 31.23
C LEU A 692 2.80 8.22 31.96
N LYS A 693 2.86 8.21 33.30
CA LYS A 693 2.91 9.43 34.11
C LYS A 693 4.19 10.23 33.85
N ALA A 694 4.09 11.56 33.89
CA ALA A 694 5.24 12.47 33.84
C ALA A 694 6.19 12.24 35.03
N ASP A 695 7.50 12.41 34.83
CA ASP A 695 8.52 12.34 35.90
C ASP A 695 8.57 13.67 36.65
N LYS A 696 8.25 13.62 37.95
CA LYS A 696 8.22 14.78 38.86
C LYS A 696 9.37 14.83 39.86
N THR A 697 10.38 13.96 39.70
CA THR A 697 11.47 13.82 40.69
C THR A 697 12.18 15.15 40.96
N ASN A 698 12.56 15.89 39.91
CA ASN A 698 13.25 17.18 40.05
C ASN A 698 12.37 18.26 40.71
N LEU A 699 11.07 18.25 40.41
CA LEU A 699 10.10 19.16 41.02
C LEU A 699 9.92 18.87 42.51
N GLU A 700 9.81 17.59 42.88
CA GLU A 700 9.74 17.15 44.28
C GLU A 700 10.99 17.55 45.07
N GLU A 701 12.18 17.34 44.49
CA GLU A 701 13.45 17.75 45.10
C GLU A 701 13.53 19.27 45.30
N LEU A 702 13.12 20.05 44.29
CA LEU A 702 13.12 21.50 44.38
C LEU A 702 12.12 22.01 45.44
N LEU A 703 10.90 21.45 45.47
CA LEU A 703 9.89 21.79 46.49
C LEU A 703 10.40 21.49 47.91
N LYS A 704 11.08 20.36 48.12
CA LYS A 704 11.75 20.04 49.40
C LYS A 704 12.90 21.01 49.70
N ALA A 705 13.70 21.37 48.71
CA ALA A 705 14.86 22.25 48.89
C ALA A 705 14.45 23.69 49.28
N VAL A 706 13.24 24.10 48.94
CA VAL A 706 12.70 25.42 49.29
C VAL A 706 11.80 25.41 50.53
N GLU A 707 11.47 24.22 51.05
CA GLU A 707 10.73 24.03 52.28
C GLU A 707 11.54 24.55 53.48
N GLY A 708 11.08 25.64 54.10
CA GLY A 708 11.75 26.27 55.25
C GLY A 708 12.66 27.45 54.94
N LEU A 709 12.64 27.96 53.70
CA LEU A 709 13.29 29.23 53.38
C LEU A 709 12.70 30.38 54.23
N ASP A 710 13.54 31.10 54.98
CA ASP A 710 13.10 32.24 55.78
C ASP A 710 12.84 33.46 54.90
N LEU A 711 11.58 33.64 54.52
CA LEU A 711 11.16 34.74 53.64
C LEU A 711 11.18 36.11 54.32
N SER A 712 11.41 36.21 55.64
CA SER A 712 11.33 37.48 56.37
C SER A 712 12.48 38.44 56.04
N ILE A 713 13.60 37.91 55.55
CA ILE A 713 14.79 38.69 55.17
C ILE A 713 14.70 39.28 53.75
N TYR A 714 13.71 38.88 52.95
CA TYR A 714 13.54 39.31 51.56
C TYR A 714 12.43 40.38 51.41
N THR A 715 12.49 41.15 50.32
CA THR A 715 11.53 42.21 49.99
C THR A 715 10.15 41.61 49.73
N ASP A 716 9.10 42.36 50.07
CA ASP A 716 7.74 41.86 49.95
C ASP A 716 7.36 41.61 48.47
N GLU A 717 7.93 42.40 47.54
CA GLU A 717 7.75 42.23 46.09
C GLU A 717 8.38 40.94 45.55
N SER A 718 9.63 40.61 45.92
CA SER A 718 10.29 39.39 45.45
C SER A 718 9.68 38.13 46.07
N VAL A 719 9.25 38.22 47.34
CA VAL A 719 8.52 37.14 48.04
C VAL A 719 7.16 36.86 47.39
N ALA A 720 6.47 37.89 46.87
CA ALA A 720 5.20 37.69 46.18
C ALA A 720 5.36 36.88 44.88
N VAL A 721 6.39 37.17 44.08
CA VAL A 721 6.71 36.41 42.85
C VAL A 721 7.07 34.97 43.18
N TYR A 722 7.94 34.77 44.18
CA TYR A 722 8.32 33.44 44.67
C TYR A 722 7.12 32.61 45.15
N ARG A 723 6.19 33.21 45.91
CA ARG A 723 4.98 32.50 46.39
C ARG A 723 4.05 32.08 45.26
N THR A 724 3.93 32.90 44.22
CA THR A 724 3.13 32.56 43.03
C THR A 724 3.72 31.37 42.29
N ALA A 725 5.04 31.39 42.04
CA ALA A 725 5.73 30.27 41.40
C ALA A 725 5.68 28.99 42.25
N LEU A 726 5.82 29.10 43.58
CA LEU A 726 5.68 27.97 44.51
C LEU A 726 4.27 27.36 44.47
N ALA A 727 3.23 28.19 44.40
CA ALA A 727 1.85 27.69 44.29
C ALA A 727 1.59 26.99 42.96
N ALA A 728 2.12 27.51 41.84
CA ALA A 728 2.02 26.88 40.53
C ALA A 728 2.77 25.55 40.48
N ALA A 729 4.00 25.51 41.00
CA ALA A 729 4.81 24.30 41.13
C ALA A 729 4.13 23.23 42.00
N GLN A 730 3.48 23.62 43.10
CA GLN A 730 2.72 22.68 43.93
C GLN A 730 1.49 22.14 43.20
N ALA A 731 0.79 22.97 42.42
CA ALA A 731 -0.35 22.52 41.62
C ALA A 731 0.07 21.49 40.56
N VAL A 732 1.20 21.71 39.90
CA VAL A 732 1.79 20.75 38.95
C VAL A 732 2.25 19.47 39.66
N MET A 733 2.82 19.57 40.86
CA MET A 733 3.20 18.40 41.66
C MET A 733 1.99 17.52 42.00
N ASP A 734 0.87 18.16 42.35
CA ASP A 734 -0.37 17.48 42.78
C ASP A 734 -1.21 16.92 41.61
N ASP A 735 -0.92 17.27 40.35
CA ASP A 735 -1.69 16.86 39.17
C ASP A 735 -1.32 15.44 38.67
N GLU A 736 -2.05 14.43 39.11
CA GLU A 736 -1.81 13.03 38.71
C GLU A 736 -2.20 12.70 37.25
N SER A 737 -2.79 13.65 36.50
CA SER A 737 -3.21 13.46 35.09
C SER A 737 -2.09 13.68 34.08
N LEU A 738 -1.00 14.33 34.48
CA LEU A 738 0.11 14.65 33.57
C LEU A 738 0.82 13.40 33.08
N SER A 739 0.84 13.21 31.76
CA SER A 739 1.54 12.11 31.12
C SER A 739 2.94 12.55 30.65
N ILE A 740 3.72 11.59 30.16
CA ILE A 740 5.04 11.85 29.57
C ILE A 740 4.99 12.86 28.40
N TYR A 741 3.84 13.00 27.72
CA TYR A 741 3.64 13.98 26.66
C TYR A 741 3.55 15.43 27.19
N GLU A 742 3.08 15.62 28.42
CA GLU A 742 3.03 16.91 29.12
C GLU A 742 4.25 17.15 30.02
N GLN A 743 5.35 16.39 29.86
CA GLN A 743 6.57 16.52 30.68
C GLN A 743 7.10 17.96 30.72
N LYS A 744 6.94 18.70 29.61
CA LYS A 744 7.34 20.11 29.53
C LYS A 744 6.66 20.98 30.60
N THR A 745 5.41 20.71 30.97
CA THR A 745 4.70 21.45 32.03
C THR A 745 5.35 21.25 33.39
N VAL A 746 5.89 20.04 33.66
CA VAL A 746 6.65 19.75 34.88
C VAL A 746 8.00 20.47 34.85
N ASP A 747 8.70 20.43 33.72
CA ASP A 747 10.01 21.05 33.56
C ASP A 747 9.95 22.58 33.65
N ASP A 748 8.92 23.20 33.06
CA ASP A 748 8.67 24.64 33.14
C ASP A 748 8.39 25.06 34.59
N ALA A 749 7.59 24.28 35.33
CA ALA A 749 7.32 24.56 36.75
C ALA A 749 8.60 24.50 37.61
N VAL A 750 9.52 23.56 37.31
CA VAL A 750 10.85 23.51 37.94
C VAL A 750 11.64 24.78 37.62
N ALA A 751 11.72 25.15 36.35
CA ALA A 751 12.48 26.31 35.88
C ALA A 751 11.94 27.62 36.48
N GLU A 752 10.61 27.81 36.50
CA GLU A 752 9.96 28.98 37.05
C GLU A 752 10.13 29.11 38.56
N LEU A 753 9.96 28.01 39.32
CA LEU A 753 10.19 28.03 40.77
C LEU A 753 11.66 28.30 41.09
N GLN A 754 12.60 27.71 40.34
CA GLN A 754 14.03 27.93 40.52
C GLN A 754 14.41 29.38 40.20
N ALA A 755 13.92 29.94 39.09
CA ALA A 755 14.15 31.35 38.75
C ALA A 755 13.56 32.31 39.78
N ALA A 756 12.35 32.02 40.29
CA ALA A 756 11.71 32.86 41.31
C ALA A 756 12.43 32.79 42.67
N LYS A 757 13.00 31.62 43.01
CA LYS A 757 13.88 31.44 44.17
C LYS A 757 15.17 32.26 44.04
N ASP A 758 15.82 32.19 42.88
CA ASP A 758 17.06 32.94 42.60
C ASP A 758 16.81 34.47 42.52
N GLY A 759 15.59 34.88 42.18
CA GLY A 759 15.14 36.26 42.13
C GLY A 759 14.76 36.90 43.47
N LEU A 760 14.84 36.16 44.59
CA LEU A 760 14.58 36.72 45.93
C LEU A 760 15.61 37.80 46.29
N THR A 761 15.14 38.99 46.70
CA THR A 761 15.99 40.16 46.99
C THR A 761 15.94 40.52 48.48
N GLU A 762 17.08 40.65 49.16
CA GLU A 762 17.11 40.97 50.59
C GLU A 762 16.62 42.39 50.92
N LYS A 763 15.93 42.55 52.06
CA LYS A 763 15.53 43.85 52.62
C LYS A 763 16.77 44.63 53.08
N SER A 764 17.11 45.72 52.39
CA SER A 764 18.19 46.59 52.83
C SER A 764 17.88 47.30 54.16
N GLY A 765 18.71 47.06 55.18
CA GLY A 765 18.66 47.78 56.47
C GLY A 765 19.99 47.79 57.23
N SER A 766 20.63 48.97 57.27
CA SER A 766 21.74 49.46 58.13
C SER A 766 21.88 48.77 59.51
N GLY A 767 23.04 48.43 60.08
CA GLY A 767 24.47 48.53 59.73
C GLY A 767 25.37 48.29 60.97
N SER A 768 26.59 47.81 60.78
CA SER A 768 27.82 47.95 61.62
C SER A 768 28.95 47.25 60.84
N GLY A 769 30.01 47.87 60.33
CA GLY A 769 30.91 48.86 60.90
C GLY A 769 32.22 48.16 61.26
N ASP A 770 33.22 48.16 60.37
CA ASP A 770 34.65 48.11 60.75
C ASP A 770 35.54 48.71 59.66
N GLU A 771 36.57 49.43 60.11
CA GLU A 771 37.48 50.30 59.35
C GLU A 771 38.67 49.53 58.74
N GLY A 772 39.25 50.05 57.63
CA GLY A 772 40.48 49.48 57.07
C GLY A 772 41.03 50.14 55.80
N ASP A 773 41.42 51.40 55.91
CA ASP A 773 42.57 52.14 55.31
C ASP A 773 43.18 51.79 53.92
N GLY A 774 43.41 52.87 53.13
CA GLY A 774 44.40 53.04 52.03
C GLY A 774 44.12 52.32 50.68
N ASP A 775 44.38 52.86 49.48
CA ASP A 775 45.15 53.99 48.99
C ASP A 775 44.74 54.22 47.50
N GLU A 776 45.09 55.38 46.96
CA GLU A 776 44.58 55.99 45.71
C GLU A 776 45.02 55.37 44.37
N THR A 777 44.30 55.82 43.32
CA THR A 777 44.67 56.06 41.90
C THR A 777 44.15 55.00 40.92
N GLY A 778 43.41 55.31 39.86
CA GLY A 778 43.31 56.53 39.05
C GLY A 778 43.51 56.10 37.59
N GLY A 779 42.62 56.47 36.66
CA GLY A 779 42.91 56.31 35.22
C GLY A 779 41.73 55.89 34.35
N ASP A 780 41.30 56.84 33.54
CA ASP A 780 40.24 56.85 32.55
C ASP A 780 40.70 56.29 31.18
N HIS A 781 39.74 55.86 30.35
CA HIS A 781 39.77 55.81 28.87
C HIS A 781 40.88 54.99 28.15
N THR A 782 40.74 54.32 27.00
CA THR A 782 39.88 54.37 25.79
C THR A 782 40.11 53.06 25.01
N GLY A 783 39.18 52.65 24.16
CA GLY A 783 39.32 51.48 23.28
C GLY A 783 40.24 51.69 22.07
N ASP A 784 40.51 50.60 21.35
CA ASP A 784 40.56 50.55 19.88
C ASP A 784 40.56 49.10 19.38
N THR A 785 39.98 48.98 18.20
CA THR A 785 39.81 47.87 17.25
C THR A 785 41.11 47.30 16.67
N GLY A 786 41.06 46.10 16.08
CA GLY A 786 42.11 45.64 15.15
C GLY A 786 42.21 44.14 14.92
N ASP A 787 41.62 43.72 13.81
CA ASP A 787 41.62 42.43 13.08
C ASP A 787 43.01 41.80 12.74
N GLY A 788 43.05 40.49 12.39
CA GLY A 788 44.17 39.89 11.64
C GLY A 788 44.55 38.41 11.86
N SER A 789 43.82 37.50 11.21
CA SER A 789 44.17 36.24 10.50
C SER A 789 45.45 35.38 10.75
N GLU A 790 45.20 34.04 10.75
CA GLU A 790 45.92 32.87 10.19
C GLU A 790 47.21 32.26 10.81
N GLY A 791 47.18 30.93 11.03
CA GLY A 791 48.33 30.04 10.73
C GLY A 791 48.74 28.88 11.68
N THR A 792 48.12 27.71 11.50
CA THR A 792 48.68 26.32 11.56
C THR A 792 49.37 25.72 12.82
N GLY A 793 48.78 24.62 13.34
CA GLY A 793 49.42 23.30 13.51
C GLY A 793 50.15 22.92 14.82
N GLY A 794 49.69 21.86 15.52
CA GLY A 794 50.57 20.92 16.26
C GLY A 794 50.31 20.66 17.75
N GLN A 795 49.41 19.71 18.03
CA GLN A 795 49.39 18.66 19.08
C GLN A 795 49.98 18.84 20.51
N GLN A 796 49.09 18.55 21.48
CA GLN A 796 49.24 17.68 22.68
C GLN A 796 49.60 18.28 24.05
N GLY A 797 48.63 18.18 25.00
CA GLY A 797 48.93 17.74 26.38
C GLY A 797 48.23 18.45 27.56
N SER A 798 47.27 17.75 28.15
CA SER A 798 46.84 17.75 29.58
C SER A 798 45.88 18.83 30.12
N GLY A 799 44.62 18.41 30.33
CA GLY A 799 44.15 17.99 31.65
C GLY A 799 43.46 19.03 32.55
N ALA A 800 42.12 19.08 32.49
CA ALA A 800 41.24 19.21 33.65
C ALA A 800 39.79 18.84 33.24
N ASP A 801 39.33 17.71 33.77
CA ASP A 801 38.03 17.09 33.53
C ASP A 801 36.85 17.96 34.01
N ALA A 802 35.83 18.07 33.16
CA ALA A 802 34.45 18.33 33.56
C ALA A 802 33.76 16.99 33.84
N PRO A 803 32.86 16.90 34.85
CA PRO A 803 32.32 15.63 35.31
C PRO A 803 31.45 14.95 34.25
N LYS A 804 31.88 13.75 33.87
CA LYS A 804 31.02 12.70 33.30
C LYS A 804 30.22 12.05 34.43
N THR A 805 28.91 12.04 34.26
CA THR A 805 27.99 11.03 34.81
C THR A 805 27.18 10.59 33.59
N GLY A 806 27.49 9.44 32.96
CA GLY A 806 27.20 8.11 33.48
C GLY A 806 25.80 7.75 32.97
N ASP A 807 25.68 7.26 31.74
CA ASP A 807 25.64 5.80 31.46
C ASP A 807 24.81 5.06 32.51
N GLU A 808 23.49 5.05 32.31
CA GLU A 808 22.76 3.79 32.21
C GLU A 808 21.85 3.89 30.99
N ALA A 809 22.15 3.10 29.95
CA ALA A 809 21.19 2.81 28.92
C ALA A 809 19.93 2.25 29.60
N ALA A 810 18.84 3.01 29.56
CA ALA A 810 17.56 2.54 30.07
C ALA A 810 17.22 1.21 29.37
N PRO A 811 16.84 0.15 30.09
CA PRO A 811 16.69 -1.20 29.53
C PRO A 811 15.49 -1.36 28.57
N PHE A 812 14.85 -0.28 28.13
CA PHE A 812 13.55 -0.28 27.47
C PHE A 812 13.61 -0.43 25.95
N GLY A 813 14.68 0.03 25.28
CA GLY A 813 14.89 -0.24 23.85
C GLY A 813 15.12 -1.74 23.54
N LEU A 814 15.62 -2.49 24.53
CA LEU A 814 15.80 -3.94 24.43
C LEU A 814 14.50 -4.74 24.63
N MET A 815 13.46 -4.17 25.25
CA MET A 815 12.19 -4.89 25.48
C MET A 815 11.28 -4.82 24.24
N ALA A 816 11.17 -3.65 23.58
CA ALA A 816 10.46 -3.53 22.31
C ALA A 816 11.16 -4.32 21.18
N ALA A 817 12.50 -4.26 21.13
CA ALA A 817 13.30 -5.08 20.21
C ALA A 817 13.26 -6.58 20.54
N ALA A 818 13.11 -6.98 21.82
CA ALA A 818 12.94 -8.39 22.19
C ALA A 818 11.53 -8.93 21.92
N VAL A 819 10.48 -8.08 21.92
CA VAL A 819 9.13 -8.45 21.49
C VAL A 819 9.10 -8.66 19.96
N LEU A 820 9.72 -7.76 19.19
CA LEU A 820 9.87 -7.90 17.74
C LEU A 820 10.80 -9.08 17.35
N ALA A 821 11.89 -9.30 18.09
CA ALA A 821 12.80 -10.44 17.84
C ALA A 821 12.24 -11.78 18.31
N ALA A 822 11.36 -11.83 19.31
CA ALA A 822 10.67 -13.06 19.74
C ALA A 822 9.58 -13.46 18.74
N GLY A 823 8.83 -12.51 18.18
CA GLY A 823 7.89 -12.75 17.07
C GLY A 823 8.59 -13.28 15.82
N ALA A 824 9.69 -12.63 15.40
CA ALA A 824 10.49 -13.08 14.25
C ALA A 824 11.21 -14.44 14.47
N ALA A 825 11.66 -14.73 15.70
CA ALA A 825 12.30 -16.02 16.06
C ALA A 825 11.30 -17.18 16.22
N ALA A 826 10.06 -16.91 16.63
CA ALA A 826 8.98 -17.89 16.66
C ALA A 826 8.52 -18.25 15.23
N TRP A 827 8.43 -17.26 14.33
CA TRP A 827 8.06 -17.46 12.93
C TRP A 827 9.11 -18.30 12.16
N THR A 828 10.41 -18.02 12.36
CA THR A 828 11.50 -18.85 11.79
C THR A 828 11.60 -20.26 12.40
N GLY A 829 11.08 -20.46 13.63
CA GLY A 829 11.00 -21.78 14.28
C GLY A 829 9.91 -22.70 13.71
N VAL A 830 8.81 -22.12 13.21
CA VAL A 830 7.70 -22.84 12.56
C VAL A 830 8.12 -23.37 11.19
N TYR A 831 8.93 -22.62 10.42
CA TYR A 831 9.34 -23.05 9.07
C TYR A 831 10.34 -24.22 9.08
N ARG A 832 11.24 -24.29 10.07
CA ARG A 832 12.24 -25.38 10.18
C ARG A 832 11.68 -26.77 10.51
N ARG A 833 10.40 -26.91 10.87
CA ARG A 833 9.76 -28.23 11.09
C ARG A 833 8.99 -28.77 9.89
N LYS A 834 8.77 -27.97 8.84
CA LYS A 834 8.18 -28.44 7.57
C LYS A 834 9.21 -28.91 6.54
N CYS A 835 10.51 -28.65 6.75
CA CYS A 835 11.59 -29.29 5.99
C CYS A 835 12.16 -30.49 6.77
N ARG A 836 11.37 -31.55 6.89
CA ARG A 836 11.88 -32.92 7.03
C ARG A 836 10.88 -33.98 6.59
#